data_AF-A0A2E9QZP2-F1
#
_entry.id   AF-A0A2E9QZP2-F1
#
_cell.length_a   1.000
_cell.length_b   1.000
_cell.length_c   1.000
_cell.angle_alpha   90.00
_cell.angle_beta   90.00
_cell.angle_gamma   90.00
#
_symmetry.space_group_name_H-M   'P 1'
#
loop_
_entity.id
_entity.type
_entity.pdbx_description
1 polymer ?
#
loop_
_entity_poly.entity_id
_entity_poly.type
_entity_poly.pdbx_seq_one_letter_code
_entity_poly.pdbx_strand_id
1 'polypeptide(L)'
;MSRLLSKDLIIVCITCILTLSLLACGAPDRTCKNESDCVSGEHCQNNQCIPDCQDDSECNNGESCLSTGRCGTKTQPTNNCGNGVIDQGEECDGATLNNQTCQTKGFDSGDIKCDATCTFDTSGCTKAQTKNDCGNGVVDQDEECDGTALNNQTCQTKGFDSGDIKCSATCTFDTSTCKKSQPTNDCGNGQIDQGEECDGTALDNQTCQTKGFDSGDIKCSAACKFDTSGCANASGKKAFGQICEKSTDCEDDLICVIANSGQKGYCAATCSQTKPCPNSPPNATCALKAGDDSICGWECSPTASNQCPTGLNCTPLGSSHYCTANPPPTPAKCGNNTVETGEECDGTDLRNQSCTSQGYVGGSLSCKNCQFDTSACTGPKPSSFGQQCTSSSDCDAGQVCVSFTNTLSICTAKCSSTQPCPGNPPGASCRFKLQSGDTICGWATKSGAPPVCGNGAIETGEECDGSAIQSTCQGIGFGGGTLKCNSSCRYDTSSCTGTNKCTNLPNPFCAAGCDNVTRFSPDVGQGYIVTHGDRYSWLRRGPSMVLKYATAMVKCMYPGTANLGFGDMSMQNGGTPADTSGRLRHPQGTHVKGNDIDLAYYQVNTPNNYLRAVCQHTTNGQDQYHCVAQPHLLDPVKTAYFLAKILEYGSVRVIGVDGKIGPLIEAEMTKLHQKGLIHKSILDQFKNGSVTWEETDKGRGWFRFHHHHAHISFN
;
A
#
# COMPACT_ATOMS: atom_id res chain seq x y z
N MET A 1 15.82 -21.61 -89.74
CA MET A 1 17.02 -21.00 -89.13
C MET A 1 17.23 -21.64 -87.76
N SER A 2 18.48 -21.96 -87.46
CA SER A 2 18.92 -23.12 -86.68
C SER A 2 18.96 -22.93 -85.16
N ARG A 3 18.57 -24.02 -84.44
CA ARG A 3 19.16 -24.67 -83.23
C ARG A 3 19.45 -23.80 -81.98
N LEU A 4 19.23 -24.23 -80.72
CA LEU A 4 18.70 -25.43 -80.05
C LEU A 4 18.50 -25.07 -78.56
N LEU A 5 17.61 -25.81 -77.88
CA LEU A 5 17.18 -25.69 -76.48
C LEU A 5 18.20 -26.18 -75.43
N SER A 6 18.17 -25.54 -74.25
CA SER A 6 18.11 -26.07 -72.85
C SER A 6 18.74 -27.45 -72.49
N LYS A 7 19.52 -27.50 -71.38
CA LYS A 7 19.23 -28.25 -70.12
C LYS A 7 20.45 -28.41 -69.19
N ASP A 8 20.13 -28.54 -67.91
CA ASP A 8 20.97 -28.66 -66.70
C ASP A 8 21.85 -29.93 -66.56
N LEU A 9 22.78 -29.85 -65.58
CA LEU A 9 23.13 -30.88 -64.57
C LEU A 9 24.30 -31.87 -64.81
N ILE A 10 25.45 -31.66 -64.13
CA ILE A 10 26.40 -32.67 -63.59
C ILE A 10 27.07 -32.07 -62.32
N ILE A 11 26.63 -32.38 -61.10
CA ILE A 11 27.15 -33.38 -60.13
C ILE A 11 28.62 -33.17 -59.65
N VAL A 12 28.72 -32.58 -58.45
CA VAL A 12 29.45 -33.04 -57.22
C VAL A 12 30.76 -33.82 -57.38
N CYS A 13 31.87 -33.31 -56.79
CA CYS A 13 32.47 -33.83 -55.55
C CYS A 13 33.92 -33.30 -55.35
N ILE A 14 34.25 -32.98 -54.08
CA ILE A 14 35.55 -33.09 -53.37
C ILE A 14 35.99 -31.79 -52.65
N THR A 15 35.79 -31.86 -51.32
CA THR A 15 36.49 -31.19 -50.19
C THR A 15 36.22 -29.72 -49.84
N CYS A 16 35.26 -29.55 -48.93
CA CYS A 16 35.27 -28.56 -47.85
C CYS A 16 36.47 -28.79 -46.90
N ILE A 17 37.41 -27.84 -46.80
CA ILE A 17 38.26 -27.62 -45.62
C ILE A 17 38.53 -26.12 -45.48
N LEU A 18 37.99 -25.55 -44.40
CA LEU A 18 38.34 -24.33 -43.65
C LEU A 18 38.70 -23.03 -44.40
N THR A 19 37.82 -22.03 -44.33
CA THR A 19 37.92 -20.83 -43.46
C THR A 19 36.87 -19.80 -43.91
N LEU A 20 35.79 -19.64 -43.14
CA LEU A 20 34.83 -18.55 -43.31
C LEU A 20 34.90 -17.69 -42.05
N SER A 21 35.54 -16.52 -42.14
CA SER A 21 35.52 -15.52 -41.08
C SER A 21 35.42 -14.12 -41.70
N LEU A 22 34.28 -13.49 -41.41
CA LEU A 22 33.99 -12.06 -41.30
C LEU A 22 34.31 -11.16 -42.49
N LEU A 23 33.26 -10.79 -43.25
CA LEU A 23 33.10 -9.40 -43.72
C LEU A 23 32.20 -8.67 -42.72
N ALA A 24 32.80 -7.85 -41.87
CA ALA A 24 32.10 -6.81 -41.13
C ALA A 24 31.88 -5.61 -42.05
N CYS A 25 30.65 -5.09 -42.03
CA CYS A 25 30.26 -3.83 -42.65
C CYS A 25 31.09 -2.69 -42.04
N GLY A 26 31.96 -2.03 -42.81
CA GLY A 26 32.62 -0.79 -42.40
C GLY A 26 31.62 0.37 -42.37
N ALA A 27 31.48 1.03 -41.23
CA ALA A 27 30.79 2.30 -41.10
C ALA A 27 31.55 3.41 -41.87
N PRO A 28 30.86 4.45 -42.38
CA PRO A 28 31.49 5.48 -43.19
C PRO A 28 32.46 6.32 -42.35
N ASP A 29 33.67 6.50 -42.88
CA ASP A 29 34.73 7.36 -42.38
C ASP A 29 34.23 8.82 -42.21
N ARG A 30 33.79 9.16 -40.99
CA ARG A 30 33.33 10.52 -40.64
C ARG A 30 34.48 11.27 -40.00
N THR A 31 34.91 12.33 -40.67
CA THR A 31 35.94 13.24 -40.16
C THR A 31 35.33 14.32 -39.27
N CYS A 32 36.06 14.74 -38.23
CA CYS A 32 35.63 15.72 -37.24
C CYS A 32 36.72 16.79 -37.00
N LYS A 33 36.34 17.95 -36.46
CA LYS A 33 37.26 18.98 -35.98
C LYS A 33 37.10 19.25 -34.48
N ASN A 34 35.93 18.97 -33.92
CA ASN A 34 35.64 19.06 -32.50
C ASN A 34 34.54 18.06 -32.10
N GLU A 35 34.34 17.88 -30.79
CA GLU A 35 33.46 16.84 -30.22
C GLU A 35 32.01 16.94 -30.70
N SER A 36 31.52 18.14 -31.04
CA SER A 36 30.16 18.35 -31.54
C SER A 36 29.91 17.83 -32.95
N ASP A 37 30.96 17.48 -33.70
CA ASP A 37 30.84 16.91 -35.05
C ASP A 37 30.51 15.41 -35.00
N CYS A 38 30.63 14.77 -33.83
CA CYS A 38 30.40 13.33 -33.63
C CYS A 38 29.03 13.06 -32.98
N VAL A 39 28.45 11.88 -33.24
CA VAL A 39 27.14 11.51 -32.69
C VAL A 39 27.29 10.97 -31.27
N SER A 40 26.18 10.89 -30.52
CA SER A 40 26.17 10.38 -29.15
C SER A 40 26.77 8.96 -29.07
N GLY A 41 27.83 8.78 -28.28
CA GLY A 41 28.60 7.54 -28.16
C GLY A 41 29.90 7.50 -28.96
N GLU A 42 30.27 8.62 -29.59
CA GLU A 42 31.56 8.83 -30.27
C GLU A 42 32.23 10.10 -29.76
N HIS A 43 33.55 10.16 -29.86
CA HIS A 43 34.35 11.37 -29.61
C HIS A 43 35.34 11.64 -30.74
N CYS A 44 35.72 12.90 -30.91
CA CYS A 44 36.60 13.36 -31.97
C CYS A 44 38.07 13.17 -31.58
N GLN A 45 38.77 12.27 -32.27
CA GLN A 45 40.19 12.02 -32.08
C GLN A 45 40.91 11.94 -33.43
N ASN A 46 42.02 12.69 -33.58
CA ASN A 46 42.81 12.74 -34.82
C ASN A 46 41.99 13.01 -36.10
N ASN A 47 41.02 13.92 -36.00
CA ASN A 47 40.09 14.29 -37.05
C ASN A 47 39.14 13.16 -37.52
N GLN A 48 38.91 12.13 -36.71
CA GLN A 48 37.92 11.09 -36.96
C GLN A 48 37.02 10.88 -35.73
N CYS A 49 35.74 10.60 -35.96
CA CYS A 49 34.84 10.20 -34.88
C CYS A 49 35.10 8.74 -34.52
N ILE A 50 35.50 8.49 -33.28
CA ILE A 50 35.82 7.15 -32.75
C ILE A 50 34.77 6.80 -31.68
N PRO A 51 34.20 5.58 -31.68
CA PRO A 51 33.31 5.12 -30.62
C PRO A 51 33.97 5.13 -29.23
N ASP A 52 33.20 5.44 -28.19
CA ASP A 52 33.63 5.26 -26.80
C ASP A 52 33.74 3.76 -26.46
N CYS A 53 34.68 3.39 -25.58
CA CYS A 53 34.90 2.00 -25.17
C CYS A 53 34.22 1.68 -23.82
N GLN A 54 33.75 0.45 -23.67
CA GLN A 54 33.23 -0.11 -22.42
C GLN A 54 34.21 -1.10 -21.76
N ASP A 55 35.05 -1.76 -22.56
CA ASP A 55 36.12 -2.63 -22.09
C ASP A 55 37.32 -2.68 -23.05
N ASP A 56 38.41 -3.34 -22.63
CA ASP A 56 39.67 -3.38 -23.35
C ASP A 56 39.58 -4.09 -24.72
N SER A 57 38.54 -4.90 -24.97
CA SER A 57 38.38 -5.62 -26.23
C SER A 57 37.94 -4.72 -27.39
N GLU A 58 37.46 -3.53 -27.06
CA GLU A 58 37.01 -2.50 -28.01
C GLU A 58 38.14 -1.52 -28.38
N CYS A 59 39.33 -1.67 -27.78
CA CYS A 59 40.51 -0.86 -28.03
C CYS A 59 41.52 -1.56 -28.97
N ASN A 60 42.30 -0.76 -29.69
CA ASN A 60 43.33 -1.29 -30.59
C ASN A 60 44.43 -2.01 -29.80
N ASN A 61 45.12 -2.93 -30.48
CA ASN A 61 46.17 -3.76 -29.88
C ASN A 61 47.29 -2.88 -29.27
N GLY A 62 47.32 -2.79 -27.93
CA GLY A 62 48.26 -1.94 -27.17
C GLY A 62 47.62 -0.79 -26.39
N GLU A 63 46.31 -0.63 -26.44
CA GLU A 63 45.52 0.34 -25.67
C GLU A 63 44.54 -0.38 -24.71
N SER A 64 44.15 0.29 -23.65
CA SER A 64 43.14 -0.19 -22.68
C SER A 64 42.06 0.88 -22.47
N CYS A 65 40.86 0.46 -22.12
CA CYS A 65 39.74 1.36 -21.88
C CYS A 65 39.91 2.05 -20.53
N LEU A 66 40.21 3.35 -20.57
CA LEU A 66 40.39 4.16 -19.38
C LEU A 66 39.05 4.42 -18.70
N SER A 67 39.07 4.77 -17.41
CA SER A 67 37.86 5.11 -16.62
C SER A 67 37.04 6.29 -17.19
N THR A 68 37.58 7.00 -18.18
CA THR A 68 36.91 8.04 -18.95
C THR A 68 36.09 7.51 -20.13
N GLY A 69 36.05 6.19 -20.36
CA GLY A 69 35.39 5.57 -21.52
C GLY A 69 36.18 5.72 -22.82
N ARG A 70 37.50 5.91 -22.75
CA ARG A 70 38.38 6.21 -23.90
C ARG A 70 39.58 5.27 -23.94
N CYS A 71 39.99 4.83 -25.13
CA CYS A 71 41.19 4.02 -25.32
C CYS A 71 42.46 4.85 -25.12
N GLY A 72 43.43 4.32 -24.37
CA GLY A 72 44.72 4.97 -24.15
C GLY A 72 45.88 4.00 -23.86
N THR A 73 47.11 4.46 -24.03
CA THR A 73 48.32 3.63 -23.88
C THR A 73 48.69 3.41 -22.42
N LYS A 74 48.87 2.13 -22.06
CA LYS A 74 49.37 1.72 -20.75
C LYS A 74 50.88 2.01 -20.66
N THR A 75 51.27 3.05 -19.94
CA THR A 75 52.66 3.16 -19.45
C THR A 75 52.75 2.41 -18.13
N GLN A 76 53.11 1.13 -18.17
CA GLN A 76 53.79 0.50 -17.03
C GLN A 76 54.91 -0.44 -17.48
N PRO A 77 56.08 -0.40 -16.80
CA PRO A 77 57.28 -1.15 -17.16
C PRO A 77 57.16 -2.63 -16.80
N THR A 78 58.03 -3.43 -17.40
CA THR A 78 58.20 -4.86 -17.11
C THR A 78 58.79 -5.07 -15.72
N ASN A 79 57.96 -5.09 -14.67
CA ASN A 79 58.30 -5.72 -13.39
C ASN A 79 57.90 -7.19 -13.47
N ASN A 80 58.89 -8.07 -13.34
CA ASN A 80 58.75 -9.50 -13.54
C ASN A 80 58.48 -10.15 -12.18
N CYS A 81 57.31 -9.83 -11.63
CA CYS A 81 56.97 -10.17 -10.25
C CYS A 81 56.82 -11.68 -10.02
N GLY A 82 57.47 -12.19 -8.98
CA GLY A 82 57.48 -13.60 -8.59
C GLY A 82 58.70 -14.37 -9.10
N ASN A 83 59.78 -13.68 -9.47
CA ASN A 83 61.02 -14.29 -9.95
C ASN A 83 62.02 -14.65 -8.82
N GLY A 84 61.69 -14.30 -7.58
CA GLY A 84 62.45 -14.60 -6.37
C GLY A 84 63.48 -13.54 -5.96
N VAL A 85 63.69 -12.47 -6.74
CA VAL A 85 64.56 -11.34 -6.42
C VAL A 85 63.78 -10.02 -6.54
N ILE A 86 64.12 -9.02 -5.70
CA ILE A 86 63.47 -7.71 -5.76
C ILE A 86 64.22 -6.84 -6.78
N ASP A 87 63.58 -6.56 -7.90
CA ASP A 87 64.12 -5.74 -8.99
C ASP A 87 63.89 -4.22 -8.79
N GLN A 88 64.52 -3.40 -9.64
CA GLN A 88 64.40 -1.95 -9.55
C GLN A 88 62.97 -1.48 -9.85
N GLY A 89 62.23 -1.11 -8.81
CA GLY A 89 60.84 -0.67 -8.89
C GLY A 89 59.85 -1.62 -8.21
N GLU A 90 60.31 -2.73 -7.63
CA GLU A 90 59.52 -3.66 -6.83
C GLU A 90 59.67 -3.35 -5.34
N GLU A 91 58.58 -3.48 -4.57
CA GLU A 91 58.62 -3.34 -3.10
C GLU A 91 58.96 -4.67 -2.41
N CYS A 92 58.59 -5.78 -3.05
CA CYS A 92 58.80 -7.18 -2.66
C CYS A 92 58.75 -8.07 -3.91
N ASP A 93 59.18 -9.32 -3.84
CA ASP A 93 58.96 -10.33 -4.90
C ASP A 93 58.62 -11.69 -4.28
N GLY A 94 57.38 -12.14 -4.47
CA GLY A 94 56.91 -13.43 -3.95
C GLY A 94 57.07 -13.57 -2.43
N ALA A 95 57.96 -14.45 -1.98
CA ALA A 95 58.30 -14.63 -0.56
C ALA A 95 59.42 -13.69 -0.07
N THR A 96 60.08 -12.98 -0.97
CA THR A 96 61.16 -12.05 -0.69
C THR A 96 60.57 -10.68 -0.33
N LEU A 97 60.25 -10.47 0.95
CA LEU A 97 59.51 -9.31 1.45
C LEU A 97 60.38 -8.11 1.87
N ASN A 98 61.66 -8.06 1.48
CA ASN A 98 62.60 -6.99 1.85
C ASN A 98 62.68 -6.72 3.38
N ASN A 99 62.61 -7.77 4.19
CA ASN A 99 62.52 -7.69 5.66
C ASN A 99 61.34 -6.87 6.20
N GLN A 100 60.31 -6.65 5.38
CA GLN A 100 59.09 -6.00 5.84
C GLN A 100 58.15 -7.01 6.47
N THR A 101 57.51 -6.57 7.55
CA THR A 101 56.50 -7.30 8.30
C THR A 101 55.27 -6.42 8.45
N CYS A 102 54.15 -6.97 8.93
CA CYS A 102 53.00 -6.16 9.29
C CYS A 102 53.37 -5.07 10.31
N GLN A 103 54.26 -5.38 11.26
CA GLN A 103 54.77 -4.45 12.26
C GLN A 103 55.56 -3.28 11.66
N THR A 104 56.43 -3.54 10.68
CA THR A 104 57.19 -2.46 10.03
C THR A 104 56.33 -1.59 9.11
N LYS A 105 55.13 -2.05 8.72
CA LYS A 105 54.13 -1.27 7.98
C LYS A 105 53.06 -0.64 8.87
N GLY A 106 53.22 -0.70 10.20
CA GLY A 106 52.35 -0.03 11.17
C GLY A 106 51.09 -0.81 11.55
N PHE A 107 51.15 -2.15 11.55
CA PHE A 107 50.10 -3.06 12.01
C PHE A 107 50.63 -3.95 13.14
N ASP A 108 49.83 -4.33 14.12
CA ASP A 108 50.33 -4.99 15.34
C ASP A 108 50.68 -6.48 15.16
N SER A 109 49.97 -7.20 14.28
CA SER A 109 50.21 -8.62 14.00
C SER A 109 49.77 -9.05 12.59
N GLY A 110 49.98 -10.32 12.24
CA GLY A 110 49.57 -10.90 10.95
C GLY A 110 50.74 -11.07 9.99
N ASP A 111 50.43 -11.55 8.78
CA ASP A 111 51.41 -11.85 7.74
C ASP A 111 51.22 -10.92 6.54
N ILE A 112 52.26 -10.15 6.21
CA ILE A 112 52.30 -9.31 5.01
C ILE A 112 52.69 -10.17 3.82
N LYS A 113 52.04 -9.97 2.67
CA LYS A 113 52.32 -10.72 1.44
C LYS A 113 52.82 -9.79 0.36
N CYS A 114 53.41 -10.38 -0.67
CA CYS A 114 53.69 -9.68 -1.91
C CYS A 114 52.60 -10.01 -2.94
N ASP A 115 51.96 -9.01 -3.52
CA ASP A 115 50.96 -9.24 -4.55
C ASP A 115 51.58 -9.50 -5.93
N ALA A 116 50.74 -9.84 -6.91
CA ALA A 116 51.15 -10.12 -8.28
C ALA A 116 51.69 -8.89 -9.04
N THR A 117 51.66 -7.71 -8.42
CA THR A 117 52.21 -6.46 -8.96
C THR A 117 53.48 -6.02 -8.24
N CYS A 118 54.01 -6.86 -7.33
CA CYS A 118 55.21 -6.62 -6.54
C CYS A 118 55.10 -5.41 -5.60
N THR A 119 53.88 -5.22 -5.08
CA THR A 119 53.60 -4.30 -3.99
C THR A 119 53.19 -5.07 -2.73
N PHE A 120 53.37 -4.45 -1.56
CA PHE A 120 53.00 -5.09 -0.30
C PHE A 120 51.48 -5.21 -0.16
N ASP A 121 50.99 -6.43 -0.08
CA ASP A 121 49.62 -6.75 0.32
C ASP A 121 49.52 -6.83 1.85
N THR A 122 48.95 -5.79 2.44
CA THR A 122 48.70 -5.71 3.89
C THR A 122 47.34 -6.28 4.29
N SER A 123 46.59 -6.94 3.41
CA SER A 123 45.27 -7.50 3.74
C SER A 123 45.34 -8.65 4.76
N GLY A 124 46.49 -9.34 4.83
CA GLY A 124 46.80 -10.33 5.87
C GLY A 124 47.34 -9.72 7.17
N CYS A 125 47.57 -8.41 7.20
CA CYS A 125 47.96 -7.68 8.39
C CYS A 125 46.76 -7.30 9.23
N THR A 126 46.90 -7.50 10.53
CA THR A 126 45.92 -7.13 11.54
C THR A 126 46.50 -5.98 12.34
N LYS A 127 45.88 -4.80 12.25
CA LYS A 127 45.95 -3.86 13.36
C LYS A 127 45.17 -4.50 14.49
N ALA A 128 45.78 -4.62 15.67
CA ALA A 128 45.02 -4.87 16.86
C ALA A 128 43.95 -3.78 16.89
N GLN A 129 42.69 -4.19 16.76
CA GLN A 129 41.61 -3.28 17.02
C GLN A 129 41.79 -2.82 18.47
N THR A 130 42.23 -1.58 18.69
CA THR A 130 41.94 -0.83 19.90
C THR A 130 40.43 -0.56 19.92
N LYS A 131 39.68 -1.65 20.10
CA LYS A 131 38.23 -1.64 20.25
C LYS A 131 37.89 -2.66 21.31
N ASN A 132 38.43 -2.47 22.51
CA ASN A 132 37.95 -3.15 23.70
C ASN A 132 38.35 -2.52 25.05
N ASP A 133 38.67 -1.22 25.09
CA ASP A 133 38.73 -0.50 26.37
C ASP A 133 37.50 0.38 26.61
N CYS A 134 36.58 0.43 25.64
CA CYS A 134 35.35 1.18 25.81
C CYS A 134 34.45 0.62 26.93
N GLY A 135 34.25 1.41 27.97
CA GLY A 135 33.57 1.06 29.20
C GLY A 135 34.50 0.81 30.39
N ASN A 136 35.79 1.16 30.32
CA ASN A 136 36.75 1.01 31.42
C ASN A 136 36.69 2.18 32.43
N GLY A 137 35.93 3.23 32.14
CA GLY A 137 35.68 4.39 32.99
C GLY A 137 36.71 5.53 32.89
N VAL A 138 37.67 5.46 31.96
CA VAL A 138 38.68 6.50 31.67
C VAL A 138 38.76 6.75 30.17
N VAL A 139 38.98 8.00 29.75
CA VAL A 139 39.09 8.35 28.32
C VAL A 139 40.54 8.16 27.86
N ASP A 140 40.80 7.15 27.05
CA ASP A 140 42.12 6.82 26.52
C ASP A 140 42.49 7.64 25.26
N GLN A 141 43.75 7.56 24.80
CA GLN A 141 44.31 8.42 23.73
C GLN A 141 43.54 8.35 22.38
N ASP A 142 42.81 7.26 22.14
CA ASP A 142 42.03 7.00 20.93
C ASP A 142 40.51 7.06 21.15
N GLU A 143 40.05 7.49 22.33
CA GLU A 143 38.63 7.57 22.69
C GLU A 143 38.10 9.00 22.73
N GLU A 144 36.89 9.21 22.23
CA GLU A 144 36.22 10.50 22.36
C GLU A 144 35.58 10.65 23.75
N CYS A 145 35.13 9.54 24.33
CA CYS A 145 34.51 9.39 25.65
C CYS A 145 34.62 7.91 26.09
N ASP A 146 34.37 7.63 27.38
CA ASP A 146 34.21 6.25 27.90
C ASP A 146 33.06 6.19 28.90
N GLY A 147 31.99 5.46 28.58
CA GLY A 147 30.85 5.30 29.49
C GLY A 147 30.26 6.64 29.95
N THR A 148 30.48 7.02 31.21
CA THR A 148 30.07 8.32 31.78
C THR A 148 31.18 9.39 31.76
N ALA A 149 32.43 9.01 31.45
CA ALA A 149 33.55 9.91 31.26
C ALA A 149 33.46 10.56 29.87
N LEU A 150 32.72 11.67 29.76
CA LEU A 150 32.42 12.34 28.50
C LEU A 150 33.47 13.39 28.08
N ASN A 151 34.66 13.39 28.71
CA ASN A 151 35.72 14.38 28.46
C ASN A 151 35.24 15.85 28.48
N ASN A 152 34.35 16.17 29.45
CA ASN A 152 33.68 17.47 29.60
C ASN A 152 32.86 17.94 28.38
N GLN A 153 32.50 17.04 27.48
CA GLN A 153 31.63 17.36 26.35
C GLN A 153 30.16 17.26 26.75
N THR A 154 29.36 18.17 26.20
CA THR A 154 27.91 18.18 26.32
C THR A 154 27.28 18.29 24.93
N CYS A 155 25.97 18.17 24.83
CA CYS A 155 25.28 18.46 23.58
C CYS A 155 25.57 19.90 23.09
N GLN A 156 25.67 20.86 24.02
CA GLN A 156 26.04 22.25 23.73
C GLN A 156 27.45 22.40 23.14
N THR A 157 28.44 21.68 23.66
CA THR A 157 29.80 21.74 23.11
C THR A 157 29.93 21.08 21.74
N LYS A 158 28.97 20.23 21.34
CA LYS A 158 28.86 19.63 20.00
C LYS A 158 27.92 20.38 19.05
N GLY A 159 27.46 21.57 19.45
CA GLY A 159 26.64 22.46 18.62
C GLY A 159 25.15 22.11 18.61
N PHE A 160 24.62 21.54 19.70
CA PHE A 160 23.20 21.25 19.92
C PHE A 160 22.69 22.02 21.15
N ASP A 161 21.46 22.52 21.15
CA ASP A 161 21.00 23.45 22.19
C ASP A 161 20.66 22.79 23.53
N SER A 162 20.23 21.51 23.50
CA SER A 162 19.88 20.77 24.72
C SER A 162 20.04 19.25 24.58
N GLY A 163 19.75 18.52 25.66
CA GLY A 163 19.85 17.06 25.75
C GLY A 163 21.12 16.59 26.46
N ASP A 164 21.17 15.28 26.69
CA ASP A 164 22.32 14.62 27.30
C ASP A 164 23.12 13.93 26.20
N ILE A 165 24.43 14.20 26.10
CA ILE A 165 25.32 13.49 25.18
C ILE A 165 25.71 12.17 25.82
N LYS A 166 25.69 11.08 25.06
CA LYS A 166 26.06 9.75 25.56
C LYS A 166 27.35 9.29 24.94
N CYS A 167 28.00 8.34 25.59
CA CYS A 167 29.08 7.59 24.98
C CYS A 167 28.55 6.30 24.38
N SER A 168 28.85 6.05 23.11
CA SER A 168 28.47 4.81 22.43
C SER A 168 29.29 3.63 22.94
N ALA A 169 28.85 2.40 22.65
CA ALA A 169 29.63 1.18 22.94
C ALA A 169 30.92 1.05 22.10
N THR A 170 31.23 2.05 21.26
CA THR A 170 32.45 2.15 20.48
C THR A 170 33.26 3.40 20.81
N CYS A 171 32.98 4.04 21.96
CA CYS A 171 33.72 5.18 22.51
C CYS A 171 33.79 6.41 21.60
N THR A 172 32.67 6.61 20.90
CA THR A 172 32.36 7.81 20.13
C THR A 172 31.17 8.52 20.76
N PHE A 173 31.09 9.84 20.60
CA PHE A 173 29.94 10.58 21.08
C PHE A 173 28.66 10.15 20.35
N ASP A 174 27.68 9.70 21.11
CA ASP A 174 26.32 9.47 20.66
C ASP A 174 25.49 10.73 20.93
N THR A 175 25.24 11.48 19.85
CA THR A 175 24.41 12.70 19.88
C THR A 175 22.94 12.42 19.59
N SER A 176 22.49 11.16 19.57
CA SER A 176 21.09 10.82 19.26
C SER A 176 20.08 11.35 20.29
N THR A 177 20.52 11.56 21.54
CA THR A 177 19.74 12.22 22.60
C THR A 177 20.00 13.73 22.68
N CYS A 178 20.96 14.24 21.91
CA CYS A 178 21.17 15.67 21.73
C CYS A 178 20.11 16.25 20.80
N LYS A 179 19.58 17.42 21.18
CA LYS A 179 18.55 18.12 20.46
C LYS A 179 19.15 19.40 19.88
N LYS A 180 19.28 19.43 18.56
CA LYS A 180 19.48 20.66 17.80
C LYS A 180 18.10 21.25 17.65
N SER A 181 17.87 22.44 18.17
CA SER A 181 16.74 23.24 17.71
C SER A 181 17.01 23.48 16.23
N GLN A 182 16.28 22.76 15.38
CA GLN A 182 16.31 23.02 13.94
C GLN A 182 15.87 24.47 13.71
N PRO A 183 16.48 25.21 12.78
CA PRO A 183 15.95 26.50 12.38
C PRO A 183 14.68 26.25 11.57
N THR A 184 13.52 26.31 12.24
CA THR A 184 12.27 26.96 11.82
C THR A 184 11.14 26.53 12.77
N ASN A 185 10.57 27.52 13.47
CA ASN A 185 9.37 27.49 14.29
C ASN A 185 9.55 26.90 15.70
N ASP A 186 10.03 27.71 16.64
CA ASP A 186 9.84 27.49 18.08
C ASP A 186 8.42 27.89 18.50
N CYS A 187 7.44 27.47 17.70
CA CYS A 187 6.10 27.95 17.85
C CYS A 187 5.45 27.46 19.15
N GLY A 188 5.10 28.39 20.02
CA GLY A 188 4.58 28.17 21.37
C GLY A 188 5.59 28.42 22.49
N ASN A 189 6.72 29.09 22.22
CA ASN A 189 7.70 29.46 23.25
C ASN A 189 7.35 30.76 24.01
N GLY A 190 6.31 31.47 23.59
CA GLY A 190 5.81 32.71 24.18
C GLY A 190 6.55 33.98 23.74
N GLN A 191 7.42 33.93 22.73
CA GLN A 191 8.14 35.05 22.12
C GLN A 191 7.95 35.00 20.60
N ILE A 192 7.94 36.15 19.91
CA ILE A 192 7.83 36.16 18.44
C ILE A 192 9.23 36.24 17.86
N ASP A 193 9.72 35.13 17.30
CA ASP A 193 11.07 35.00 16.77
C ASP A 193 11.18 35.36 15.28
N GLN A 194 12.41 35.46 14.77
CA GLN A 194 12.68 35.86 13.38
C GLN A 194 12.09 34.82 12.39
N GLY A 195 10.99 35.19 11.73
CA GLY A 195 10.28 34.35 10.76
C GLY A 195 8.84 33.98 11.17
N GLU A 196 8.46 34.29 12.41
CA GLU A 196 7.13 34.05 12.96
C GLU A 196 6.20 35.26 12.77
N GLU A 197 4.91 35.01 12.57
CA GLU A 197 3.89 36.07 12.54
C GLU A 197 3.27 36.30 13.92
N CYS A 198 3.27 35.27 14.77
CA CYS A 198 2.79 35.25 16.14
C CYS A 198 3.42 34.03 16.86
N ASP A 199 3.32 33.94 18.19
CA ASP A 199 3.68 32.76 18.98
C ASP A 199 2.73 32.58 20.17
N GLY A 200 2.01 31.46 20.24
CA GLY A 200 1.12 31.15 21.36
C GLY A 200 0.09 32.28 21.60
N THR A 201 0.23 33.01 22.71
CA THR A 201 -0.59 34.19 23.03
C THR A 201 0.05 35.53 22.65
N ALA A 202 1.32 35.53 22.22
CA ALA A 202 2.02 36.69 21.69
C ALA A 202 1.61 36.92 20.23
N LEU A 203 0.62 37.79 20.02
CA LEU A 203 -0.02 38.03 18.71
C LEU A 203 0.49 39.30 18.00
N ASP A 204 1.60 39.90 18.44
CA ASP A 204 2.13 41.19 17.95
C ASP A 204 1.08 42.32 17.89
N ASN A 205 0.23 42.39 18.93
CA ASN A 205 -0.92 43.31 19.00
C ASN A 205 -1.93 43.18 17.83
N GLN A 206 -1.89 42.10 17.06
CA GLN A 206 -2.88 41.85 16.03
C GLN A 206 -4.17 41.34 16.65
N THR A 207 -5.28 41.86 16.15
CA THR A 207 -6.63 41.41 16.49
C THR A 207 -7.36 41.02 15.21
N CYS A 208 -8.55 40.43 15.33
CA CYS A 208 -9.40 40.21 14.17
C CYS A 208 -9.68 41.51 13.40
N GLN A 209 -9.85 42.64 14.10
CA GLN A 209 -10.02 43.97 13.51
C GLN A 209 -8.81 44.43 12.71
N THR A 210 -7.58 44.19 13.19
CA THR A 210 -6.38 44.60 12.43
C THR A 210 -6.13 43.72 11.20
N LYS A 211 -6.71 42.51 11.14
CA LYS A 211 -6.70 41.63 9.97
C LYS A 211 -7.91 41.78 9.04
N GLY A 212 -8.76 42.79 9.28
CA GLY A 212 -9.88 43.14 8.42
C GLY A 212 -11.21 42.45 8.75
N PHE A 213 -11.36 41.90 9.96
CA PHE A 213 -12.59 41.29 10.46
C PHE A 213 -13.20 42.11 11.60
N ASP A 214 -14.51 42.26 11.65
CA ASP A 214 -15.11 43.21 12.60
C ASP A 214 -15.06 42.76 14.09
N SER A 215 -14.96 41.45 14.38
CA SER A 215 -14.95 40.91 15.76
C SER A 215 -14.26 39.53 15.86
N GLY A 216 -14.19 38.98 17.08
CA GLY A 216 -13.64 37.65 17.36
C GLY A 216 -12.23 37.65 17.94
N ASP A 217 -11.72 36.45 18.21
CA ASP A 217 -10.40 36.22 18.79
C ASP A 217 -9.48 35.58 17.75
N ILE A 218 -8.43 36.30 17.35
CA ILE A 218 -7.38 35.78 16.47
C ILE A 218 -6.44 34.90 17.29
N LYS A 219 -6.07 33.74 16.77
CA LYS A 219 -5.19 32.79 17.46
C LYS A 219 -3.87 32.66 16.70
N CYS A 220 -2.86 32.12 17.39
CA CYS A 220 -1.66 31.67 16.73
C CYS A 220 -1.72 30.16 16.48
N SER A 221 -1.54 29.73 15.23
CA SER A 221 -1.48 28.30 14.89
C SER A 221 -0.17 27.68 15.36
N ALA A 222 -0.12 26.34 15.46
CA ALA A 222 1.10 25.60 15.78
C ALA A 222 2.23 25.74 14.72
N ALA A 223 1.97 26.47 13.63
CA ALA A 223 2.95 26.81 12.59
C ALA A 223 3.36 28.29 12.63
N CYS A 224 3.01 29.03 13.68
CA CYS A 224 3.35 30.44 13.91
C CYS A 224 2.86 31.38 12.82
N LYS A 225 1.65 31.07 12.36
CA LYS A 225 0.83 31.87 11.45
C LYS A 225 -0.46 32.27 12.15
N PHE A 226 -0.94 33.47 11.86
CA PHE A 226 -2.23 33.93 12.33
C PHE A 226 -3.35 32.99 11.87
N ASP A 227 -4.08 32.44 12.83
CA ASP A 227 -5.29 31.68 12.61
C ASP A 227 -6.50 32.61 12.80
N THR A 228 -7.10 32.99 11.67
CA THR A 228 -8.29 33.86 11.63
C THR A 228 -9.59 33.07 11.69
N SER A 229 -9.58 31.75 11.95
CA SER A 229 -10.80 30.95 12.06
C SER A 229 -11.69 31.32 13.25
N GLY A 230 -11.10 31.95 14.28
CA GLY A 230 -11.82 32.55 15.41
C GLY A 230 -12.29 33.99 15.16
N CYS A 231 -11.94 34.57 14.00
CA CYS A 231 -12.38 35.90 13.59
C CYS A 231 -13.74 35.84 12.90
N ALA A 232 -14.60 36.81 13.21
CA ALA A 232 -15.91 36.94 12.65
C ALA A 232 -16.04 38.29 11.94
N ASN A 233 -16.38 38.26 10.65
CA ASN A 233 -16.93 39.42 9.98
C ASN A 233 -18.31 39.71 10.59
N ALA A 234 -18.54 40.94 11.04
CA ALA A 234 -19.83 41.43 11.53
C ALA A 234 -20.73 41.70 10.34
N SER A 235 -21.05 40.62 9.65
CA SER A 235 -22.27 40.46 8.92
C SER A 235 -22.45 38.97 8.73
N GLY A 236 -23.05 38.31 9.72
CA GLY A 236 -23.87 37.11 9.48
C GLY A 236 -25.10 37.40 8.60
N LYS A 237 -25.04 38.50 7.83
CA LYS A 237 -26.02 38.93 6.85
C LYS A 237 -25.72 38.21 5.55
N LYS A 238 -26.78 37.74 4.94
CA LYS A 238 -26.80 36.81 3.83
C LYS A 238 -26.90 37.62 2.55
N ALA A 239 -26.05 37.25 1.58
CA ALA A 239 -26.00 37.88 0.28
C ALA A 239 -27.25 37.60 -0.56
N PHE A 240 -27.42 38.32 -1.67
CA PHE A 240 -28.52 38.13 -2.61
C PHE A 240 -28.65 36.66 -3.04
N GLY A 241 -29.88 36.12 -3.00
CA GLY A 241 -30.19 34.73 -3.32
C GLY A 241 -30.00 33.70 -2.19
N GLN A 242 -29.48 34.09 -1.03
CA GLN A 242 -29.30 33.19 0.11
C GLN A 242 -30.54 33.08 1.01
N ILE A 243 -30.71 31.93 1.68
CA ILE A 243 -31.89 31.59 2.50
C ILE A 243 -31.90 32.39 3.81
N CYS A 244 -32.94 33.19 4.02
CA CYS A 244 -33.15 34.05 5.19
C CYS A 244 -34.43 33.69 5.96
N GLU A 245 -34.56 34.15 7.21
CA GLU A 245 -35.77 33.99 8.02
C GLU A 245 -36.47 35.33 8.26
N LYS A 246 -35.71 36.43 8.24
CA LYS A 246 -36.18 37.82 8.37
C LYS A 246 -35.24 38.77 7.62
N SER A 247 -35.72 39.96 7.28
CA SER A 247 -34.93 40.92 6.48
C SER A 247 -33.63 41.37 7.15
N THR A 248 -33.54 41.31 8.48
CA THR A 248 -32.29 41.62 9.20
C THR A 248 -31.20 40.58 8.99
N ASP A 249 -31.54 39.40 8.46
CA ASP A 249 -30.58 38.37 8.11
C ASP A 249 -29.92 38.64 6.76
N CYS A 250 -30.34 39.66 6.02
CA CYS A 250 -29.83 40.00 4.69
C CYS A 250 -28.91 41.23 4.77
N GLU A 251 -28.03 41.38 3.78
CA GLU A 251 -27.20 42.60 3.63
C GLU A 251 -28.08 43.86 3.60
N ASP A 252 -27.54 45.02 3.99
CA ASP A 252 -28.32 46.22 4.33
C ASP A 252 -29.27 46.74 3.22
N ASP A 253 -29.03 46.37 1.96
CA ASP A 253 -29.86 46.75 0.80
C ASP A 253 -30.79 45.62 0.30
N LEU A 254 -30.94 44.55 1.06
CA LEU A 254 -31.71 43.36 0.71
C LEU A 254 -32.86 43.12 1.71
N ILE A 255 -33.95 42.54 1.20
CA ILE A 255 -35.10 42.14 2.00
C ILE A 255 -35.30 40.63 1.96
N CYS A 256 -35.80 40.05 3.05
CA CYS A 256 -36.11 38.63 3.06
C CYS A 256 -37.51 38.38 2.48
N VAL A 257 -37.57 37.72 1.33
CA VAL A 257 -38.83 37.43 0.63
C VAL A 257 -39.37 36.09 1.07
N ILE A 258 -40.47 36.11 1.81
CA ILE A 258 -41.11 34.93 2.39
C ILE A 258 -42.46 34.70 1.70
N ALA A 259 -42.70 33.50 1.17
CA ALA A 259 -43.92 33.17 0.44
C ALA A 259 -45.15 33.00 1.36
N ASN A 260 -44.96 32.48 2.59
CA ASN A 260 -46.02 32.30 3.58
C ASN A 260 -45.50 32.50 5.02
N SER A 261 -46.38 32.93 5.94
CA SER A 261 -46.07 33.04 7.37
C SER A 261 -45.52 31.72 7.92
N GLY A 262 -44.29 31.73 8.45
CA GLY A 262 -43.61 30.55 9.00
C GLY A 262 -42.64 29.81 8.07
N GLN A 263 -42.42 30.27 6.83
CA GLN A 263 -41.43 29.71 5.91
C GLN A 263 -40.11 30.51 5.89
N LYS A 264 -39.00 29.86 5.52
CA LYS A 264 -37.75 30.58 5.20
C LYS A 264 -37.88 31.23 3.82
N GLY A 265 -37.35 32.43 3.66
CA GLY A 265 -37.30 33.18 2.41
C GLY A 265 -35.93 33.17 1.76
N TYR A 266 -35.70 34.09 0.82
CA TYR A 266 -34.35 34.41 0.33
C TYR A 266 -34.12 35.93 0.32
N CYS A 267 -32.86 36.34 0.41
CA CYS A 267 -32.48 37.74 0.35
C CYS A 267 -32.60 38.27 -1.08
N ALA A 268 -33.54 39.19 -1.30
CA ALA A 268 -33.84 39.77 -2.60
C ALA A 268 -33.53 41.27 -2.61
N ALA A 269 -33.05 41.75 -3.76
CA ALA A 269 -32.92 43.17 -4.01
C ALA A 269 -34.22 43.74 -4.58
N THR A 270 -34.51 45.01 -4.28
CA THR A 270 -35.51 45.80 -5.01
C THR A 270 -34.99 46.17 -6.40
N CYS A 271 -35.87 46.22 -7.38
CA CYS A 271 -35.53 46.50 -8.77
C CYS A 271 -36.55 47.41 -9.46
N SER A 272 -36.10 48.08 -10.51
CA SER A 272 -36.91 48.99 -11.30
C SER A 272 -36.37 49.07 -12.73
N GLN A 273 -37.00 49.86 -13.61
CA GLN A 273 -36.48 50.11 -14.96
C GLN A 273 -35.06 50.72 -14.96
N THR A 274 -34.64 51.36 -13.87
CA THR A 274 -33.32 52.00 -13.72
C THR A 274 -32.37 51.25 -12.78
N LYS A 275 -32.85 50.21 -12.07
CA LYS A 275 -32.06 49.39 -11.15
C LYS A 275 -32.25 47.90 -11.51
N PRO A 276 -31.36 47.31 -12.34
CA PRO A 276 -31.44 45.91 -12.72
C PRO A 276 -31.06 44.98 -11.55
N CYS A 277 -31.45 43.71 -11.65
CA CYS A 277 -31.15 42.72 -10.62
C CYS A 277 -29.67 42.37 -10.54
N PRO A 278 -29.15 42.00 -9.35
CA PRO A 278 -27.79 41.50 -9.21
C PRO A 278 -27.56 40.25 -10.08
N ASN A 279 -26.36 40.16 -10.66
CA ASN A 279 -26.02 39.11 -11.63
C ASN A 279 -25.67 37.74 -11.00
N SER A 280 -25.62 37.64 -9.67
CA SER A 280 -25.23 36.42 -8.96
C SER A 280 -26.15 36.19 -7.75
N PRO A 281 -27.02 35.16 -7.75
CA PRO A 281 -27.14 34.11 -8.78
C PRO A 281 -27.65 34.66 -10.12
N PRO A 282 -27.25 34.06 -11.26
CA PRO A 282 -27.63 34.55 -12.59
C PRO A 282 -29.12 34.38 -12.89
N ASN A 283 -29.61 35.11 -13.89
CA ASN A 283 -30.96 35.01 -14.45
C ASN A 283 -32.10 35.47 -13.53
N ALA A 284 -31.81 36.27 -12.50
CA ALA A 284 -32.86 36.93 -11.73
C ALA A 284 -33.60 37.96 -12.62
N THR A 285 -34.93 37.92 -12.59
CA THR A 285 -35.81 38.86 -13.30
C THR A 285 -36.50 39.81 -12.33
N CYS A 286 -36.75 41.04 -12.80
CA CYS A 286 -37.52 42.04 -12.06
C CYS A 286 -39.01 41.86 -12.34
N ALA A 287 -39.58 40.75 -11.89
CA ALA A 287 -40.95 40.35 -12.24
C ALA A 287 -41.87 40.13 -11.02
N LEU A 288 -41.30 40.00 -9.83
CA LEU A 288 -42.04 39.72 -8.61
C LEU A 288 -42.52 41.02 -7.97
N LYS A 289 -43.81 41.09 -7.62
CA LYS A 289 -44.38 42.21 -6.85
C LYS A 289 -44.56 41.84 -5.39
N ALA A 290 -44.02 42.64 -4.49
CA ALA A 290 -44.23 42.57 -3.05
C ALA A 290 -44.81 43.90 -2.56
N GLY A 291 -46.15 44.01 -2.54
CA GLY A 291 -46.82 45.31 -2.35
C GLY A 291 -46.66 46.20 -3.58
N ASP A 292 -46.21 47.44 -3.38
CA ASP A 292 -45.97 48.42 -4.45
C ASP A 292 -44.57 48.29 -5.08
N ASP A 293 -43.67 47.53 -4.46
CA ASP A 293 -42.29 47.37 -4.91
C ASP A 293 -42.10 46.14 -5.82
N SER A 294 -41.26 46.30 -6.85
CA SER A 294 -40.75 45.21 -7.67
C SER A 294 -39.46 44.66 -7.07
N ILE A 295 -39.35 43.34 -6.97
CA ILE A 295 -38.23 42.65 -6.35
C ILE A 295 -37.64 41.60 -7.31
N CYS A 296 -36.35 41.34 -7.14
CA CYS A 296 -35.60 40.39 -7.96
C CYS A 296 -35.86 38.94 -7.54
N GLY A 297 -36.17 38.07 -8.50
CA GLY A 297 -36.25 36.62 -8.26
C GLY A 297 -36.37 35.80 -9.54
N TRP A 298 -36.77 34.54 -9.42
CA TRP A 298 -36.80 33.58 -10.53
C TRP A 298 -38.19 32.98 -10.71
N GLU A 299 -38.78 33.17 -11.89
CA GLU A 299 -39.93 32.39 -12.35
C GLU A 299 -39.47 30.98 -12.72
N CYS A 300 -40.28 29.99 -12.37
CA CYS A 300 -39.99 28.59 -12.65
C CYS A 300 -41.25 27.87 -13.16
N SER A 301 -41.06 26.67 -13.71
CA SER A 301 -42.11 25.78 -14.17
C SER A 301 -41.92 24.41 -13.51
N PRO A 302 -42.98 23.77 -12.99
CA PRO A 302 -42.88 22.45 -12.37
C PRO A 302 -42.47 21.33 -13.35
N THR A 303 -42.48 21.58 -14.66
CA THR A 303 -42.16 20.59 -15.71
C THR A 303 -40.74 20.70 -16.26
N ALA A 304 -39.94 21.68 -15.84
CA ALA A 304 -38.58 21.89 -16.34
C ALA A 304 -37.53 21.71 -15.22
N SER A 305 -36.48 20.93 -15.48
CA SER A 305 -35.36 20.73 -14.54
C SER A 305 -34.43 21.96 -14.54
N ASN A 306 -33.89 22.35 -13.38
CA ASN A 306 -32.84 23.38 -13.20
C ASN A 306 -33.18 24.87 -13.42
N GLN A 307 -34.39 25.32 -13.06
CA GLN A 307 -34.74 26.76 -13.17
C GLN A 307 -34.47 27.58 -11.90
N CYS A 308 -34.17 26.95 -10.76
CA CYS A 308 -33.94 27.64 -9.49
C CYS A 308 -32.46 27.61 -9.07
N PRO A 309 -31.93 28.69 -8.46
CA PRO A 309 -30.63 28.66 -7.80
C PRO A 309 -30.54 27.56 -6.73
N THR A 310 -29.32 27.09 -6.48
CA THR A 310 -29.04 26.04 -5.49
C THR A 310 -29.63 26.38 -4.12
N GLY A 311 -30.40 25.46 -3.55
CA GLY A 311 -31.08 25.63 -2.25
C GLY A 311 -32.51 26.18 -2.32
N LEU A 312 -32.96 26.60 -3.51
CA LEU A 312 -34.34 27.02 -3.76
C LEU A 312 -35.11 25.95 -4.55
N ASN A 313 -36.41 25.88 -4.32
CA ASN A 313 -37.35 24.95 -4.93
C ASN A 313 -38.44 25.71 -5.67
N CYS A 314 -38.95 25.14 -6.75
CA CYS A 314 -40.04 25.74 -7.50
C CYS A 314 -41.36 25.54 -6.74
N THR A 315 -41.96 26.62 -6.26
CA THR A 315 -43.19 26.61 -5.46
C THR A 315 -44.32 27.39 -6.12
N PRO A 316 -45.57 26.92 -6.04
CA PRO A 316 -46.73 27.62 -6.58
C PRO A 316 -47.08 28.86 -5.73
N LEU A 317 -47.33 30.00 -6.38
CA LEU A 317 -47.82 31.24 -5.76
C LEU A 317 -48.92 31.85 -6.66
N GLY A 318 -50.18 31.72 -6.23
CA GLY A 318 -51.32 32.12 -7.06
C GLY A 318 -51.42 31.30 -8.35
N SER A 319 -51.48 31.95 -9.51
CA SER A 319 -51.51 31.31 -10.84
C SER A 319 -50.14 31.03 -11.45
N SER A 320 -49.04 31.41 -10.78
CA SER A 320 -47.66 31.32 -11.29
C SER A 320 -46.77 30.52 -10.33
N HIS A 321 -45.56 30.15 -10.77
CA HIS A 321 -44.59 29.41 -9.96
C HIS A 321 -43.26 30.18 -9.87
N TYR A 322 -42.68 30.18 -8.68
CA TYR A 322 -41.45 30.92 -8.38
C TYR A 322 -40.52 30.12 -7.48
N CYS A 323 -39.22 30.41 -7.57
CA CYS A 323 -38.20 29.79 -6.73
C CYS A 323 -38.24 30.36 -5.31
N THR A 324 -38.48 29.51 -4.31
CA THR A 324 -38.47 29.86 -2.89
C THR A 324 -37.75 28.79 -2.07
N ALA A 325 -37.34 29.09 -0.84
CA ALA A 325 -36.74 28.07 0.03
C ALA A 325 -37.85 27.13 0.55
N ASN A 326 -37.76 25.83 0.29
CA ASN A 326 -38.59 24.86 1.02
C ASN A 326 -38.11 24.84 2.47
N PRO A 327 -39.02 24.72 3.46
CA PRO A 327 -38.59 24.55 4.84
C PRO A 327 -37.71 23.29 4.94
N PRO A 328 -36.50 23.37 5.55
CA PRO A 328 -35.91 22.20 6.15
C PRO A 328 -36.85 21.73 7.27
N PRO A 329 -36.91 20.43 7.57
CA PRO A 329 -37.57 19.96 8.78
C PRO A 329 -37.08 20.78 9.98
N THR A 330 -38.02 21.20 10.83
CA THR A 330 -37.77 21.95 12.07
C THR A 330 -36.66 21.29 12.88
N PRO A 331 -35.69 22.03 13.43
CA PRO A 331 -34.67 21.45 14.29
C PRO A 331 -35.33 20.76 15.49
N ALA A 332 -35.11 19.45 15.58
CA ALA A 332 -35.32 18.59 16.73
C ALA A 332 -35.00 19.31 18.05
N LYS A 333 -35.99 19.47 18.94
CA LYS A 333 -35.81 20.06 20.27
C LYS A 333 -35.80 18.97 21.33
N CYS A 334 -34.64 18.35 21.46
CA CYS A 334 -34.50 17.23 22.36
C CYS A 334 -34.83 17.52 23.83
N GLY A 335 -35.74 16.73 24.40
CA GLY A 335 -36.18 16.77 25.79
C GLY A 335 -37.51 17.50 26.02
N ASN A 336 -38.32 17.72 24.98
CA ASN A 336 -39.63 18.38 25.08
C ASN A 336 -40.83 17.40 25.10
N ASN A 337 -40.57 16.09 25.10
CA ASN A 337 -41.54 14.98 25.01
C ASN A 337 -42.38 14.93 23.72
N THR A 338 -41.91 15.50 22.62
CA THR A 338 -42.58 15.47 21.30
C THR A 338 -41.58 15.10 20.21
N VAL A 339 -41.76 13.96 19.53
CA VAL A 339 -40.75 13.50 18.56
C VAL A 339 -40.89 14.20 17.20
N GLU A 340 -40.00 15.15 16.93
CA GLU A 340 -40.01 15.94 15.70
C GLU A 340 -39.24 15.29 14.54
N THR A 341 -39.31 15.91 13.36
CA THR A 341 -38.60 15.41 12.17
C THR A 341 -37.08 15.58 12.36
N GLY A 342 -36.39 14.46 12.58
CA GLY A 342 -34.95 14.44 12.89
C GLY A 342 -34.61 13.74 14.21
N GLU A 343 -35.62 13.48 15.05
CA GLU A 343 -35.49 12.72 16.30
C GLU A 343 -35.94 11.28 16.09
N GLU A 344 -35.26 10.34 16.75
CA GLU A 344 -35.72 8.95 16.83
C GLU A 344 -36.76 8.77 17.95
N CYS A 345 -36.56 9.51 19.05
CA CYS A 345 -37.44 9.61 20.23
C CYS A 345 -37.24 10.97 20.93
N ASP A 346 -38.13 11.34 21.85
CA ASP A 346 -37.93 12.49 22.75
C ASP A 346 -38.51 12.19 24.14
N GLY A 347 -37.66 12.22 25.17
CA GLY A 347 -38.07 12.05 26.56
C GLY A 347 -38.81 10.72 26.77
N THR A 348 -40.11 10.79 27.07
CA THR A 348 -40.97 9.59 27.21
C THR A 348 -41.69 9.20 25.92
N ASP A 349 -41.69 10.04 24.89
CA ASP A 349 -42.28 9.72 23.59
C ASP A 349 -41.28 8.91 22.75
N LEU A 350 -41.49 7.59 22.74
CA LEU A 350 -40.67 6.63 22.02
C LEU A 350 -41.27 6.26 20.64
N ARG A 351 -42.26 7.00 20.10
CA ARG A 351 -42.99 6.63 18.87
C ARG A 351 -43.57 5.22 18.89
N ASN A 352 -44.08 4.78 20.04
CA ASN A 352 -44.51 3.40 20.27
C ASN A 352 -43.44 2.33 19.97
N GLN A 353 -42.17 2.72 19.94
CA GLN A 353 -41.06 1.78 19.82
C GLN A 353 -40.76 1.16 21.18
N SER A 354 -40.26 -0.07 21.14
CA SER A 354 -39.87 -0.88 22.28
C SER A 354 -38.52 -1.54 21.98
N CYS A 355 -37.88 -2.13 22.99
CA CYS A 355 -36.68 -2.94 22.76
C CYS A 355 -36.95 -4.03 21.69
N THR A 356 -38.15 -4.61 21.68
CA THR A 356 -38.57 -5.59 20.65
C THR A 356 -38.69 -5.01 19.25
N SER A 357 -39.16 -3.76 19.09
CA SER A 357 -39.20 -3.11 17.78
C SER A 357 -37.80 -2.70 17.31
N GLN A 358 -36.91 -2.28 18.23
CA GLN A 358 -35.57 -1.78 17.93
C GLN A 358 -34.51 -2.84 17.65
N GLY A 359 -34.65 -4.05 18.15
CA GLY A 359 -33.51 -4.96 18.00
C GLY A 359 -33.25 -5.92 19.14
N TYR A 360 -34.17 -6.16 20.07
CA TYR A 360 -33.88 -6.90 21.30
C TYR A 360 -35.01 -7.85 21.70
N VAL A 361 -34.71 -8.85 22.55
CA VAL A 361 -35.70 -9.84 23.02
C VAL A 361 -36.68 -9.22 24.03
N GLY A 362 -36.26 -8.20 24.77
CA GLY A 362 -37.08 -7.53 25.78
C GLY A 362 -36.34 -6.37 26.44
N GLY A 363 -36.77 -5.99 27.65
CA GLY A 363 -36.20 -4.89 28.43
C GLY A 363 -36.92 -3.55 28.23
N SER A 364 -36.34 -2.49 28.79
CA SER A 364 -36.92 -1.15 28.78
C SER A 364 -36.17 -0.26 27.80
N LEU A 365 -36.86 0.21 26.76
CA LEU A 365 -36.32 1.18 25.82
C LEU A 365 -36.46 2.56 26.45
N SER A 366 -35.41 3.38 26.37
CA SER A 366 -35.45 4.77 26.85
C SER A 366 -34.92 5.71 25.78
N CYS A 367 -35.10 7.02 25.97
CA CYS A 367 -34.61 8.02 25.05
C CYS A 367 -33.47 8.81 25.70
N LYS A 368 -32.33 8.91 25.01
CA LYS A 368 -31.18 9.69 25.47
C LYS A 368 -30.58 10.47 24.30
N ASN A 369 -30.44 11.78 24.47
CA ASN A 369 -29.98 12.68 23.41
C ASN A 369 -30.77 12.52 22.09
N CYS A 370 -32.07 12.21 22.21
CA CYS A 370 -33.01 12.04 21.10
C CYS A 370 -32.68 10.92 20.11
N GLN A 371 -31.96 9.95 20.64
CA GLN A 371 -31.76 8.63 20.07
C GLN A 371 -32.24 7.57 21.06
N PHE A 372 -32.61 6.42 20.51
CA PHE A 372 -32.99 5.28 21.34
C PHE A 372 -31.79 4.82 22.17
N ASP A 373 -31.94 4.85 23.50
CA ASP A 373 -31.00 4.26 24.43
C ASP A 373 -31.41 2.81 24.70
N THR A 374 -30.63 1.90 24.12
CA THR A 374 -30.85 0.46 24.18
C THR A 374 -30.07 -0.22 25.31
N SER A 375 -29.39 0.52 26.17
CA SER A 375 -28.55 -0.03 27.24
C SER A 375 -29.31 -0.85 28.29
N ALA A 376 -30.61 -0.61 28.45
CA ALA A 376 -31.52 -1.37 29.31
C ALA A 376 -32.37 -2.41 28.55
N CYS A 377 -32.11 -2.61 27.25
CA CYS A 377 -32.69 -3.69 26.48
C CYS A 377 -31.97 -5.03 26.77
N THR A 378 -32.72 -6.12 26.78
CA THR A 378 -32.20 -7.45 27.11
C THR A 378 -32.09 -8.31 25.85
N GLY A 379 -30.87 -8.79 25.58
CA GLY A 379 -30.53 -9.74 24.50
C GLY A 379 -30.64 -9.15 23.09
N PRO A 380 -29.72 -9.44 22.15
CA PRO A 380 -29.87 -9.05 20.74
C PRO A 380 -31.10 -9.71 20.09
N LYS A 381 -31.81 -9.01 19.19
CA LYS A 381 -32.95 -9.50 18.38
C LYS A 381 -32.48 -10.71 17.56
N PRO A 382 -33.44 -11.51 17.10
CA PRO A 382 -33.17 -12.74 16.41
C PRO A 382 -32.20 -12.62 15.24
N SER A 383 -31.27 -13.57 15.17
CA SER A 383 -30.41 -13.79 14.04
C SER A 383 -31.26 -14.07 12.80
N SER A 384 -31.04 -13.28 11.76
CA SER A 384 -31.63 -13.50 10.44
C SER A 384 -31.17 -14.84 9.84
N PHE A 385 -31.82 -15.28 8.77
CA PHE A 385 -31.47 -16.53 8.08
C PHE A 385 -29.96 -16.61 7.81
N GLY A 386 -29.30 -17.66 8.31
CA GLY A 386 -27.85 -17.87 8.19
C GLY A 386 -26.99 -17.34 9.35
N GLN A 387 -27.54 -16.67 10.36
CA GLN A 387 -26.79 -16.15 11.50
C GLN A 387 -26.82 -17.04 12.75
N GLN A 388 -25.84 -16.90 13.65
CA GLN A 388 -25.71 -17.74 14.84
C GLN A 388 -26.84 -17.56 15.83
N CYS A 389 -27.31 -18.66 16.42
CA CYS A 389 -28.33 -18.69 17.45
C CYS A 389 -27.93 -19.66 18.56
N THR A 390 -28.51 -19.50 19.74
CA THR A 390 -28.38 -20.46 20.84
C THR A 390 -29.66 -21.25 21.04
N SER A 391 -30.80 -20.69 20.62
CA SER A 391 -32.12 -21.27 20.71
C SER A 391 -33.01 -20.78 19.55
N SER A 392 -34.10 -21.50 19.25
CA SER A 392 -35.01 -21.11 18.15
C SER A 392 -35.78 -19.82 18.42
N SER A 393 -35.83 -19.33 19.68
CA SER A 393 -36.34 -18.01 20.00
C SER A 393 -35.41 -16.88 19.56
N ASP A 394 -34.15 -17.20 19.25
CA ASP A 394 -33.18 -16.27 18.72
C ASP A 394 -33.28 -16.18 17.19
N CYS A 395 -34.29 -16.75 16.52
CA CYS A 395 -34.43 -16.69 15.05
C CYS A 395 -35.68 -15.93 14.59
N ASP A 396 -35.61 -15.26 13.44
CA ASP A 396 -36.75 -14.52 12.88
C ASP A 396 -38.00 -15.42 12.75
N ALA A 397 -39.19 -14.82 12.78
CA ALA A 397 -40.45 -15.57 12.70
C ALA A 397 -40.47 -16.53 11.49
N GLY A 398 -40.68 -17.83 11.77
CA GLY A 398 -40.66 -18.89 10.75
C GLY A 398 -39.31 -19.59 10.56
N GLN A 399 -38.27 -19.19 11.29
CA GLN A 399 -36.97 -19.85 11.33
C GLN A 399 -36.81 -20.71 12.59
N VAL A 400 -35.83 -21.61 12.56
CA VAL A 400 -35.48 -22.56 13.62
C VAL A 400 -33.97 -22.53 13.82
N CYS A 401 -33.52 -22.60 15.07
CA CYS A 401 -32.10 -22.69 15.39
C CYS A 401 -31.64 -24.14 15.27
N VAL A 402 -30.65 -24.40 14.42
CA VAL A 402 -30.16 -25.76 14.15
C VAL A 402 -28.67 -25.82 14.35
N SER A 403 -28.22 -26.82 15.11
CA SER A 403 -26.80 -27.11 15.30
C SER A 403 -26.20 -27.73 14.04
N PHE A 404 -25.19 -27.07 13.48
CA PHE A 404 -24.37 -27.57 12.37
C PHE A 404 -23.13 -28.29 12.89
N THR A 405 -22.61 -27.87 14.03
CA THR A 405 -21.51 -28.54 14.76
C THR A 405 -21.76 -28.49 16.26
N ASN A 406 -20.85 -29.07 17.06
CA ASN A 406 -20.90 -29.01 18.52
C ASN A 406 -20.72 -27.57 19.08
N THR A 407 -20.30 -26.61 18.25
CA THR A 407 -20.01 -25.23 18.65
C THR A 407 -20.76 -24.18 17.83
N LEU A 408 -21.45 -24.56 16.76
CA LEU A 408 -22.12 -23.65 15.84
C LEU A 408 -23.57 -24.08 15.61
N SER A 409 -24.49 -23.20 15.99
CA SER A 409 -25.91 -23.28 15.67
C SER A 409 -26.32 -22.03 14.89
N ILE A 410 -27.09 -22.16 13.82
CA ILE A 410 -27.56 -21.01 13.03
C ILE A 410 -29.06 -21.06 12.78
N CYS A 411 -29.64 -19.88 12.55
CA CYS A 411 -31.04 -19.73 12.17
C CYS A 411 -31.24 -20.17 10.73
N THR A 412 -32.15 -21.13 10.53
CA THR A 412 -32.51 -21.65 9.22
C THR A 412 -34.03 -21.66 9.04
N ALA A 413 -34.49 -21.56 7.79
CA ALA A 413 -35.90 -21.61 7.45
C ALA A 413 -36.31 -23.04 7.04
N LYS A 414 -37.54 -23.42 7.40
CA LYS A 414 -38.21 -24.56 6.76
C LYS A 414 -38.45 -24.25 5.29
N CYS A 415 -38.37 -25.26 4.44
CA CYS A 415 -38.51 -25.11 3.00
C CYS A 415 -39.18 -26.32 2.36
N SER A 416 -39.72 -26.11 1.16
CA SER A 416 -40.42 -27.12 0.38
C SER A 416 -40.32 -26.82 -1.12
N SER A 417 -40.96 -27.64 -1.96
CA SER A 417 -41.08 -27.36 -3.40
C SER A 417 -41.89 -26.09 -3.71
N THR A 418 -42.69 -25.61 -2.75
CA THR A 418 -43.52 -24.39 -2.89
C THR A 418 -43.00 -23.21 -2.07
N GLN A 419 -42.04 -23.44 -1.17
CA GLN A 419 -41.39 -22.42 -0.35
C GLN A 419 -39.86 -22.56 -0.47
N PRO A 420 -39.24 -21.87 -1.44
CA PRO A 420 -37.80 -21.94 -1.66
C PRO A 420 -37.03 -21.25 -0.53
N CYS A 421 -35.73 -21.52 -0.45
CA CYS A 421 -34.87 -20.91 0.56
C CYS A 421 -34.77 -19.39 0.39
N PRO A 422 -34.67 -18.63 1.50
CA PRO A 422 -34.40 -17.20 1.43
C PRO A 422 -33.13 -16.93 0.61
N GLY A 423 -33.19 -15.94 -0.28
CA GLY A 423 -32.10 -15.65 -1.23
C GLY A 423 -30.89 -14.94 -0.63
N ASN A 424 -30.97 -14.52 0.63
CA ASN A 424 -29.89 -13.87 1.34
C ASN A 424 -29.72 -14.53 2.72
N PRO A 425 -28.57 -15.15 3.03
CA PRO A 425 -27.39 -15.26 2.17
C PRO A 425 -27.57 -16.26 1.01
N PRO A 426 -26.91 -16.02 -0.15
CA PRO A 426 -27.02 -16.88 -1.31
C PRO A 426 -26.38 -18.26 -1.09
N GLY A 427 -26.80 -19.24 -1.90
CA GLY A 427 -26.21 -20.59 -1.90
C GLY A 427 -26.90 -21.61 -0.98
N ALA A 428 -27.93 -21.21 -0.25
CA ALA A 428 -28.74 -22.13 0.54
C ALA A 428 -29.57 -23.07 -0.36
N SER A 429 -29.57 -24.36 -0.03
CA SER A 429 -30.31 -25.41 -0.73
C SER A 429 -31.35 -26.04 0.19
N CYS A 430 -32.55 -26.26 -0.34
CA CYS A 430 -33.64 -26.89 0.39
C CYS A 430 -33.51 -28.41 0.34
N ARG A 431 -32.77 -29.01 1.26
CA ARG A 431 -32.49 -30.46 1.20
C ARG A 431 -32.15 -31.15 2.52
N PHE A 432 -32.07 -30.42 3.63
CA PHE A 432 -31.62 -31.00 4.90
C PHE A 432 -32.84 -31.40 5.72
N LYS A 433 -32.89 -32.64 6.21
CA LYS A 433 -34.03 -33.14 7.01
C LYS A 433 -33.69 -33.13 8.49
N LEU A 434 -34.54 -32.49 9.28
CA LEU A 434 -34.49 -32.57 10.74
C LEU A 434 -35.08 -33.91 11.21
N GLN A 435 -34.75 -34.30 12.45
CA GLN A 435 -35.38 -35.45 13.11
C GLN A 435 -36.91 -35.29 13.26
N SER A 436 -37.40 -34.04 13.26
CA SER A 436 -38.83 -33.72 13.23
C SER A 436 -39.51 -34.07 11.88
N GLY A 437 -38.74 -34.43 10.85
CA GLY A 437 -39.23 -34.71 9.50
C GLY A 437 -39.32 -33.48 8.59
N ASP A 438 -39.14 -32.27 9.14
CA ASP A 438 -39.11 -31.02 8.39
C ASP A 438 -37.88 -30.95 7.46
N THR A 439 -38.06 -30.41 6.26
CA THR A 439 -36.94 -30.03 5.38
C THR A 439 -36.59 -28.57 5.62
N ILE A 440 -35.31 -28.28 5.80
CA ILE A 440 -34.77 -26.95 6.09
C ILE A 440 -33.73 -26.54 5.05
N CYS A 441 -33.51 -25.24 4.98
CA CYS A 441 -32.47 -24.63 4.18
C CYS A 441 -31.08 -24.83 4.79
N GLY A 442 -30.07 -24.97 3.95
CA GLY A 442 -28.69 -25.05 4.43
C GLY A 442 -27.66 -25.11 3.31
N TRP A 443 -26.40 -25.10 3.69
CA TRP A 443 -25.28 -25.11 2.76
C TRP A 443 -24.59 -26.47 2.73
N ALA A 444 -24.08 -26.83 1.55
CA ALA A 444 -23.46 -28.14 1.31
C ALA A 444 -22.19 -28.38 2.14
N THR A 445 -21.46 -27.30 2.43
CA THR A 445 -20.15 -27.31 3.09
C THR A 445 -20.05 -26.10 4.01
N LYS A 446 -19.17 -26.19 5.01
CA LYS A 446 -18.85 -25.06 5.92
C LYS A 446 -18.38 -23.82 5.14
N SER A 447 -17.61 -24.01 4.07
CA SER A 447 -17.11 -22.96 3.18
C SER A 447 -18.18 -22.30 2.29
N GLY A 448 -19.38 -22.88 2.20
CA GLY A 448 -20.48 -22.32 1.43
C GLY A 448 -21.47 -21.51 2.27
N ALA A 449 -21.40 -21.62 3.60
CA ALA A 449 -22.22 -20.82 4.50
C ALA A 449 -21.79 -19.34 4.48
N PRO A 450 -22.71 -18.39 4.73
CA PRO A 450 -22.34 -17.00 4.95
C PRO A 450 -21.30 -16.85 6.08
N PRO A 451 -20.46 -15.81 6.03
CA PRO A 451 -19.62 -15.44 7.17
C PRO A 451 -20.49 -15.17 8.40
N VAL A 452 -20.18 -15.79 9.54
CA VAL A 452 -20.96 -15.67 10.78
C VAL A 452 -20.12 -14.98 11.84
N CYS A 453 -20.29 -13.66 11.90
CA CYS A 453 -19.52 -12.84 12.81
C CYS A 453 -19.75 -13.18 14.30
N GLY A 454 -18.66 -13.43 15.02
CA GLY A 454 -18.63 -13.75 16.45
C GLY A 454 -18.51 -15.24 16.75
N ASN A 455 -18.23 -16.10 15.76
CA ASN A 455 -18.10 -17.54 15.94
C ASN A 455 -16.65 -18.00 16.27
N GLY A 456 -15.71 -17.06 16.30
CA GLY A 456 -14.29 -17.28 16.55
C GLY A 456 -13.48 -17.82 15.37
N ALA A 457 -14.04 -17.85 14.16
CA ALA A 457 -13.41 -18.30 12.93
C ALA A 457 -13.56 -17.25 11.84
N ILE A 458 -12.46 -16.87 11.19
CA ILE A 458 -12.47 -15.90 10.10
C ILE A 458 -12.87 -16.63 8.81
N GLU A 459 -14.04 -16.32 8.28
CA GLU A 459 -14.56 -16.87 7.03
C GLU A 459 -14.33 -15.96 5.82
N THR A 460 -14.54 -16.51 4.62
CA THR A 460 -14.42 -15.76 3.36
C THR A 460 -15.37 -14.56 3.37
N GLY A 461 -14.80 -13.35 3.43
CA GLY A 461 -15.56 -12.09 3.49
C GLY A 461 -15.42 -11.33 4.80
N GLU A 462 -14.77 -11.92 5.81
CA GLU A 462 -14.47 -11.28 7.10
C GLU A 462 -13.03 -10.79 7.17
N GLU A 463 -12.81 -9.64 7.80
CA GLU A 463 -11.46 -9.18 8.14
C GLU A 463 -10.98 -9.81 9.45
N CYS A 464 -11.90 -10.15 10.34
CA CYS A 464 -11.68 -10.69 11.67
C CYS A 464 -12.98 -11.32 12.18
N ASP A 465 -12.91 -12.10 13.26
CA ASP A 465 -14.08 -12.60 14.00
C ASP A 465 -13.82 -12.57 15.51
N GLY A 466 -14.48 -11.67 16.24
CA GLY A 466 -14.33 -11.57 17.69
C GLY A 466 -12.86 -11.33 18.10
N SER A 467 -12.23 -12.31 18.77
CA SER A 467 -10.80 -12.28 19.10
C SER A 467 -9.90 -12.87 18.02
N ALA A 468 -10.47 -13.55 17.01
CA ALA A 468 -9.74 -14.04 15.85
C ALA A 468 -9.39 -12.85 14.95
N ILE A 469 -8.14 -12.42 15.03
CA ILE A 469 -7.56 -11.33 14.25
C ILE A 469 -6.34 -11.90 13.51
N GLN A 470 -6.16 -11.48 12.26
CA GLN A 470 -5.06 -11.96 11.40
C GLN A 470 -4.05 -10.86 11.03
N SER A 471 -4.35 -9.61 11.34
CA SER A 471 -3.44 -8.48 11.12
C SER A 471 -3.18 -7.68 12.40
N THR A 472 -2.43 -6.61 12.28
CA THR A 472 -2.10 -5.68 13.36
C THR A 472 -2.24 -4.25 12.86
N CYS A 473 -2.31 -3.27 13.74
CA CYS A 473 -2.36 -1.87 13.32
C CYS A 473 -1.16 -1.50 12.43
N GLN A 474 0.07 -1.87 12.81
CA GLN A 474 1.25 -1.66 11.96
C GLN A 474 1.20 -2.46 10.67
N GLY A 475 0.67 -3.67 10.73
CA GLY A 475 0.50 -4.56 9.60
C GLY A 475 -0.51 -4.06 8.55
N ILE A 476 -1.44 -3.17 8.92
CA ILE A 476 -2.38 -2.52 7.99
C ILE A 476 -2.03 -1.05 7.68
N GLY A 477 -0.87 -0.57 8.15
CA GLY A 477 -0.32 0.73 7.76
C GLY A 477 -0.38 1.84 8.81
N PHE A 478 -0.84 1.58 10.03
CA PHE A 478 -0.76 2.54 11.14
C PHE A 478 0.64 2.51 11.81
N GLY A 479 0.89 3.46 12.71
CA GLY A 479 2.14 3.50 13.48
C GLY A 479 2.21 2.48 14.62
N GLY A 480 1.06 2.05 15.16
CA GLY A 480 0.98 1.15 16.31
C GLY A 480 -0.44 1.02 16.86
N GLY A 481 -0.57 0.58 18.11
CA GLY A 481 -1.84 0.44 18.81
C GLY A 481 -2.43 -0.97 18.74
N THR A 482 -3.70 -1.08 19.13
CA THR A 482 -4.40 -2.37 19.22
C THR A 482 -5.49 -2.45 18.17
N LEU A 483 -5.40 -3.46 17.30
CA LEU A 483 -6.44 -3.74 16.32
C LEU A 483 -7.55 -4.57 16.98
N LYS A 484 -8.80 -4.19 16.77
CA LYS A 484 -9.97 -4.90 17.30
C LYS A 484 -10.85 -5.39 16.17
N CYS A 485 -11.76 -6.31 16.48
CA CYS A 485 -12.83 -6.72 15.58
C CYS A 485 -14.16 -6.12 16.02
N ASN A 486 -14.89 -5.49 15.12
CA ASN A 486 -16.24 -5.01 15.41
C ASN A 486 -17.31 -6.09 15.14
N SER A 487 -18.56 -5.80 15.53
CA SER A 487 -19.72 -6.69 15.36
C SER A 487 -20.14 -6.89 13.89
N SER A 488 -19.49 -6.23 12.94
CA SER A 488 -19.66 -6.43 11.50
C SER A 488 -18.48 -7.17 10.87
N CYS A 489 -17.59 -7.75 11.68
CA CYS A 489 -16.41 -8.50 11.25
C CYS A 489 -15.47 -7.71 10.36
N ARG A 490 -15.34 -6.42 10.71
CA ARG A 490 -14.36 -5.50 10.15
C ARG A 490 -13.40 -5.06 11.23
N TYR A 491 -12.19 -4.74 10.79
CA TYR A 491 -11.19 -4.20 11.67
C TYR A 491 -11.65 -2.85 12.23
N ASP A 492 -11.78 -2.79 13.55
CA ASP A 492 -11.92 -1.54 14.28
C ASP A 492 -10.53 -0.95 14.53
N THR A 493 -10.28 0.16 13.84
CA THR A 493 -9.01 0.89 13.87
C THR A 493 -9.02 2.07 14.83
N SER A 494 -10.10 2.28 15.60
CA SER A 494 -10.23 3.38 16.56
C SER A 494 -9.15 3.38 17.65
N SER A 495 -8.58 2.21 17.94
CA SER A 495 -7.51 2.01 18.92
C SER A 495 -6.11 1.89 18.27
N CYS A 496 -6.00 2.12 16.95
CA CYS A 496 -4.71 2.25 16.27
C CYS A 496 -4.14 3.66 16.42
N THR A 497 -2.82 3.76 16.52
CA THR A 497 -2.11 5.04 16.71
C THR A 497 -1.36 5.45 15.44
N GLY A 498 -1.23 6.76 15.23
CA GLY A 498 -0.59 7.32 14.04
C GLY A 498 -1.52 7.36 12.83
N THR A 499 -1.06 7.97 11.74
CA THR A 499 -1.82 8.02 10.49
C THR A 499 -1.69 6.70 9.73
N ASN A 500 -2.79 6.24 9.14
CA ASN A 500 -2.72 5.13 8.20
C ASN A 500 -2.03 5.59 6.92
N LYS A 501 -0.82 5.07 6.65
CA LYS A 501 -0.07 5.40 5.44
C LYS A 501 -0.55 4.63 4.21
N CYS A 502 -1.29 3.53 4.40
CA CYS A 502 -1.80 2.68 3.34
C CYS A 502 -3.28 2.94 3.11
N THR A 503 -3.57 4.07 2.48
CA THR A 503 -4.90 4.42 1.98
C THR A 503 -5.04 3.98 0.52
N ASN A 504 -6.24 3.59 0.09
CA ASN A 504 -6.58 3.20 -1.29
C ASN A 504 -6.01 1.84 -1.77
N LEU A 505 -6.06 0.82 -0.91
CA LEU A 505 -5.72 -0.55 -1.29
C LEU A 505 -6.88 -1.25 -2.02
N PRO A 506 -6.60 -2.19 -2.95
CA PRO A 506 -7.61 -3.08 -3.50
C PRO A 506 -8.30 -3.89 -2.41
N ASN A 507 -9.61 -4.11 -2.53
CA ASN A 507 -10.34 -4.95 -1.57
C ASN A 507 -9.89 -6.43 -1.71
N PRO A 508 -9.37 -7.10 -0.65
CA PRO A 508 -8.98 -8.50 -0.74
C PRO A 508 -10.19 -9.45 -0.84
N PHE A 509 -11.41 -8.98 -0.51
CA PHE A 509 -12.62 -9.79 -0.53
C PHE A 509 -13.30 -9.80 -1.89
N CYS A 510 -13.74 -11.00 -2.27
CA CYS A 510 -14.57 -11.20 -3.43
C CYS A 510 -16.05 -11.23 -3.03
N ALA A 511 -16.86 -10.35 -3.64
CA ALA A 511 -18.28 -10.19 -3.27
C ALA A 511 -19.21 -11.27 -3.84
N ALA A 512 -18.91 -11.82 -5.02
CA ALA A 512 -19.73 -12.86 -5.68
C ALA A 512 -18.90 -13.60 -6.73
N GLY A 513 -19.26 -14.84 -7.06
CA GLY A 513 -18.63 -15.62 -8.14
C GLY A 513 -17.13 -15.85 -7.92
N CYS A 514 -16.72 -16.11 -6.68
CA CYS A 514 -15.33 -16.17 -6.28
C CYS A 514 -14.58 -17.39 -6.83
N ASP A 515 -15.33 -18.44 -7.15
CA ASP A 515 -14.82 -19.64 -7.82
C ASP A 515 -14.78 -19.53 -9.35
N ASN A 516 -15.27 -18.43 -9.92
CA ASN A 516 -15.25 -18.26 -11.37
C ASN A 516 -13.81 -18.07 -11.83
N VAL A 517 -13.36 -18.92 -12.75
CA VAL A 517 -12.09 -18.76 -13.45
C VAL A 517 -12.25 -17.63 -14.46
N THR A 518 -11.49 -16.56 -14.27
CA THR A 518 -11.53 -15.37 -15.12
C THR A 518 -10.12 -14.95 -15.51
N ARG A 519 -10.00 -14.25 -16.63
CA ARG A 519 -8.73 -13.61 -17.01
C ARG A 519 -8.33 -12.66 -15.89
N PHE A 520 -7.10 -12.81 -15.39
CA PHE A 520 -6.51 -11.89 -14.45
C PHE A 520 -6.37 -10.53 -15.13
N SER A 521 -7.02 -9.51 -14.58
CA SER A 521 -7.09 -8.18 -15.19
C SER A 521 -7.21 -7.10 -14.11
N PRO A 522 -6.59 -5.92 -14.26
CA PRO A 522 -5.68 -5.56 -15.36
C PRO A 522 -4.35 -6.30 -15.28
N ASP A 523 -3.60 -6.33 -16.40
CA ASP A 523 -2.28 -6.98 -16.48
C ASP A 523 -1.21 -6.22 -15.67
N VAL A 524 -1.39 -4.92 -15.47
CA VAL A 524 -0.55 -4.11 -14.60
C VAL A 524 -1.44 -3.47 -13.56
N GLY A 525 -1.07 -3.60 -12.29
CA GLY A 525 -1.78 -2.95 -11.20
C GLY A 525 -0.83 -2.47 -10.11
N GLN A 526 -1.39 -2.15 -8.95
CA GLN A 526 -0.62 -1.62 -7.83
C GLN A 526 0.34 -2.69 -7.29
N GLY A 527 1.59 -2.65 -7.72
CA GLY A 527 2.66 -3.51 -7.20
C GLY A 527 2.84 -4.85 -7.93
N TYR A 528 2.13 -5.09 -9.03
CA TYR A 528 2.26 -6.32 -9.82
C TYR A 528 2.25 -6.06 -11.33
N ILE A 529 2.77 -7.02 -12.07
CA ILE A 529 2.66 -7.11 -13.53
C ILE A 529 2.53 -8.57 -13.95
N VAL A 530 1.54 -8.85 -14.78
CA VAL A 530 1.34 -10.15 -15.42
C VAL A 530 2.33 -10.26 -16.57
N THR A 531 3.23 -11.23 -16.46
CA THR A 531 4.34 -11.41 -17.41
C THR A 531 4.01 -12.37 -18.54
N HIS A 532 2.94 -13.15 -18.39
CA HIS A 532 2.44 -14.08 -19.39
C HIS A 532 1.12 -13.54 -19.97
N GLY A 533 0.99 -13.52 -21.29
CA GLY A 533 -0.23 -13.02 -21.94
C GLY A 533 -1.47 -13.86 -21.62
N ASP A 534 -2.57 -13.56 -22.29
CA ASP A 534 -3.92 -14.12 -22.06
C ASP A 534 -4.00 -15.65 -22.01
N ARG A 535 -3.02 -16.38 -22.53
CA ARG A 535 -3.07 -17.84 -22.58
C ARG A 535 -3.01 -18.53 -21.22
N TYR A 536 -2.23 -17.98 -20.27
CA TYR A 536 -1.98 -18.64 -18.97
C TYR A 536 -2.37 -17.77 -17.78
N SER A 537 -3.07 -16.66 -18.02
CA SER A 537 -3.39 -15.67 -17.00
C SER A 537 -4.83 -15.80 -16.53
N TRP A 538 -5.29 -17.04 -16.29
CA TRP A 538 -6.64 -17.31 -15.79
C TRP A 538 -6.58 -17.87 -14.37
N LEU A 539 -7.25 -17.16 -13.46
CA LEU A 539 -7.28 -17.49 -12.04
C LEU A 539 -8.69 -17.30 -11.51
N ARG A 540 -9.03 -17.98 -10.42
CA ARG A 540 -10.28 -17.71 -9.70
C ARG A 540 -10.32 -16.26 -9.21
N ARG A 541 -11.51 -15.68 -9.20
CA ARG A 541 -11.71 -14.29 -8.75
C ARG A 541 -11.27 -14.07 -7.30
N GLY A 542 -11.54 -15.00 -6.39
CA GLY A 542 -11.12 -14.90 -4.99
C GLY A 542 -9.60 -14.70 -4.83
N PRO A 543 -8.77 -15.68 -5.24
CA PRO A 543 -7.31 -15.53 -5.24
C PRO A 543 -6.80 -14.28 -5.98
N SER A 544 -7.47 -13.88 -7.06
CA SER A 544 -7.10 -12.67 -7.79
C SER A 544 -7.22 -11.39 -6.96
N MET A 545 -8.24 -11.27 -6.10
CA MET A 545 -8.41 -10.11 -5.21
C MET A 545 -7.29 -10.07 -4.15
N VAL A 546 -6.96 -11.22 -3.56
CA VAL A 546 -5.92 -11.36 -2.53
C VAL A 546 -4.54 -10.98 -3.07
N LEU A 547 -4.19 -11.46 -4.27
CA LEU A 547 -2.90 -11.13 -4.91
C LEU A 547 -2.75 -9.63 -5.19
N LYS A 548 -3.83 -8.99 -5.67
CA LYS A 548 -3.84 -7.53 -5.93
C LYS A 548 -3.68 -6.74 -4.63
N TYR A 549 -4.38 -7.13 -3.59
CA TYR A 549 -4.25 -6.52 -2.27
C TYR A 549 -2.82 -6.68 -1.72
N ALA A 550 -2.29 -7.90 -1.70
CA ALA A 550 -0.99 -8.19 -1.11
C ALA A 550 0.15 -7.42 -1.80
N THR A 551 0.15 -7.36 -3.13
CA THR A 551 1.15 -6.59 -3.88
C THR A 551 1.02 -5.07 -3.70
N ALA A 552 -0.22 -4.55 -3.64
CA ALA A 552 -0.46 -3.14 -3.32
C ALA A 552 0.03 -2.80 -1.91
N MET A 553 -0.19 -3.71 -0.97
CA MET A 553 0.22 -3.53 0.42
C MET A 553 1.74 -3.51 0.58
N VAL A 554 2.46 -4.38 -0.12
CA VAL A 554 3.94 -4.34 -0.17
C VAL A 554 4.41 -3.00 -0.74
N LYS A 555 3.84 -2.55 -1.86
CA LYS A 555 4.24 -1.29 -2.50
C LYS A 555 3.98 -0.08 -1.60
N CYS A 556 2.90 -0.10 -0.83
CA CYS A 556 2.62 0.94 0.16
C CYS A 556 3.64 0.91 1.32
N MET A 557 3.85 -0.26 1.91
CA MET A 557 4.70 -0.40 3.11
C MET A 557 6.18 -0.18 2.80
N TYR A 558 6.58 -0.47 1.56
CA TYR A 558 7.94 -0.30 1.05
C TYR A 558 7.90 0.57 -0.23
N PRO A 559 7.80 1.91 -0.09
CA PRO A 559 7.80 2.82 -1.24
C PRO A 559 9.02 2.61 -2.15
N GLY A 560 8.83 2.80 -3.46
CA GLY A 560 9.86 2.54 -4.47
C GLY A 560 9.98 1.08 -4.92
N THR A 561 9.21 0.16 -4.33
CA THR A 561 9.21 -1.26 -4.75
C THR A 561 8.70 -1.43 -6.19
N ALA A 562 9.51 -2.08 -7.02
CA ALA A 562 9.15 -2.47 -8.39
C ALA A 562 8.04 -3.53 -8.41
N ASN A 563 7.29 -3.60 -9.51
CA ASN A 563 6.17 -4.53 -9.64
C ASN A 563 6.63 -5.99 -9.61
N LEU A 564 5.91 -6.83 -8.88
CA LEU A 564 6.13 -8.28 -8.81
C LEU A 564 5.59 -8.97 -10.07
N GLY A 565 6.42 -9.79 -10.71
CA GLY A 565 6.05 -10.53 -11.91
C GLY A 565 5.15 -11.72 -11.59
N PHE A 566 3.92 -11.71 -12.09
CA PHE A 566 3.02 -12.87 -12.06
C PHE A 566 3.26 -13.72 -13.31
N GLY A 567 3.51 -15.00 -13.11
CA GLY A 567 3.79 -15.99 -14.14
C GLY A 567 2.56 -16.83 -14.48
N ASP A 568 2.78 -18.12 -14.67
CA ASP A 568 1.75 -19.05 -15.12
C ASP A 568 0.66 -19.25 -14.05
N MET A 569 -0.61 -19.04 -14.44
CA MET A 569 -1.79 -19.42 -13.68
C MET A 569 -2.40 -20.65 -14.37
N SER A 570 -3.71 -20.69 -14.64
CA SER A 570 -4.33 -21.72 -15.48
C SER A 570 -4.62 -21.21 -16.90
N MET A 571 -4.95 -22.14 -17.81
CA MET A 571 -5.51 -21.82 -19.11
C MET A 571 -6.98 -21.33 -18.98
N GLN A 572 -7.53 -20.75 -20.04
CA GLN A 572 -8.92 -20.25 -20.08
C GLN A 572 -9.98 -21.29 -19.68
N ASN A 573 -9.76 -22.55 -20.03
CA ASN A 573 -10.64 -23.66 -19.67
C ASN A 573 -10.40 -24.19 -18.24
N GLY A 574 -9.54 -23.53 -17.46
CA GLY A 574 -9.09 -23.99 -16.14
C GLY A 574 -8.14 -25.19 -16.21
N GLY A 575 -7.55 -25.49 -17.37
CA GLY A 575 -6.58 -26.57 -17.52
C GLY A 575 -5.16 -26.15 -17.15
N THR A 576 -4.32 -27.15 -16.83
CA THR A 576 -2.88 -26.99 -16.65
C THR A 576 -2.24 -26.33 -17.88
N PRO A 577 -1.33 -25.34 -17.74
CA PRO A 577 -0.63 -24.71 -18.83
C PRO A 577 0.02 -25.72 -19.79
N ALA A 578 -0.33 -25.61 -21.06
CA ALA A 578 0.19 -26.44 -22.14
C ALA A 578 0.69 -25.56 -23.29
N ASP A 579 1.71 -26.03 -24.00
CA ASP A 579 2.15 -25.40 -25.23
C ASP A 579 1.13 -25.59 -26.38
N THR A 580 1.41 -25.02 -27.56
CA THR A 580 0.52 -25.14 -28.73
C THR A 580 0.34 -26.57 -29.24
N SER A 581 1.21 -27.49 -28.85
CA SER A 581 1.12 -28.93 -29.19
C SER A 581 0.36 -29.74 -28.15
N GLY A 582 -0.07 -29.11 -27.04
CA GLY A 582 -0.75 -29.77 -25.93
C GLY A 582 0.18 -30.44 -24.93
N ARG A 583 1.51 -30.27 -25.06
CA ARG A 583 2.47 -30.75 -24.07
C ARG A 583 2.41 -29.85 -22.84
N LEU A 584 2.20 -30.47 -21.68
CA LEU A 584 2.12 -29.74 -20.42
C LEU A 584 3.47 -29.09 -20.09
N ARG A 585 3.42 -27.84 -19.65
CA ARG A 585 4.57 -27.10 -19.12
C ARG A 585 4.77 -27.34 -17.62
N HIS A 586 3.75 -27.92 -16.98
CA HIS A 586 3.67 -28.19 -15.54
C HIS A 586 3.21 -29.64 -15.30
N PRO A 587 3.46 -30.24 -14.12
CA PRO A 587 2.96 -31.57 -13.80
C PRO A 587 1.44 -31.66 -13.95
N GLN A 588 0.95 -32.79 -14.47
CA GLN A 588 -0.47 -33.01 -14.69
C GLN A 588 -1.26 -32.84 -13.39
N GLY A 589 -2.35 -32.05 -13.44
CA GLY A 589 -3.21 -31.78 -12.28
C GLY A 589 -2.76 -30.59 -11.42
N THR A 590 -1.67 -29.91 -11.78
CA THR A 590 -1.30 -28.59 -11.21
C THR A 590 -1.83 -27.46 -12.09
N HIS A 591 -2.00 -26.26 -11.53
CA HIS A 591 -2.53 -25.10 -12.25
C HIS A 591 -3.90 -25.36 -12.88
N VAL A 592 -4.76 -26.07 -12.15
CA VAL A 592 -6.11 -26.41 -12.60
C VAL A 592 -7.14 -25.54 -11.89
N LYS A 593 -8.28 -25.33 -12.55
CA LYS A 593 -9.45 -24.61 -12.03
C LYS A 593 -9.16 -23.19 -11.53
N GLY A 594 -8.06 -22.58 -11.98
CA GLY A 594 -7.61 -21.27 -11.49
C GLY A 594 -7.23 -21.27 -10.01
N ASN A 595 -6.70 -22.39 -9.51
CA ASN A 595 -6.33 -22.56 -8.11
C ASN A 595 -4.86 -22.25 -7.83
N ASP A 596 -4.02 -22.19 -8.86
CA ASP A 596 -2.57 -22.09 -8.68
C ASP A 596 -1.98 -20.95 -9.52
N ILE A 597 -0.89 -20.39 -9.03
CA ILE A 597 -0.11 -19.35 -9.69
C ILE A 597 1.37 -19.49 -9.35
N ASP A 598 2.22 -19.34 -10.36
CA ASP A 598 3.65 -19.13 -10.22
C ASP A 598 3.91 -17.62 -10.25
N LEU A 599 4.66 -17.10 -9.28
CA LEU A 599 5.04 -15.69 -9.26
C LEU A 599 6.51 -15.51 -8.85
N ALA A 600 7.12 -14.45 -9.34
CA ALA A 600 8.50 -14.11 -9.02
C ALA A 600 8.68 -13.80 -7.53
N TYR A 601 9.93 -13.80 -7.08
CA TYR A 601 10.31 -13.23 -5.79
C TYR A 601 10.58 -11.73 -5.91
N TYR A 602 10.40 -10.98 -4.81
CA TYR A 602 10.97 -9.64 -4.73
C TYR A 602 12.49 -9.75 -4.75
N GLN A 603 13.13 -8.86 -5.49
CA GLN A 603 14.55 -8.93 -5.79
C GLN A 603 15.28 -7.63 -5.43
N VAL A 604 16.55 -7.77 -5.10
CA VAL A 604 17.52 -6.68 -4.92
C VAL A 604 18.53 -6.70 -6.05
N ASN A 605 19.14 -5.54 -6.35
CA ASN A 605 20.15 -5.40 -7.41
C ASN A 605 19.68 -5.82 -8.81
N THR A 606 18.36 -5.74 -9.06
CA THR A 606 17.75 -5.99 -10.37
C THR A 606 16.87 -4.82 -10.78
N PRO A 607 16.67 -4.60 -12.09
CA PRO A 607 15.79 -3.53 -12.58
C PRO A 607 14.29 -3.82 -12.37
N ASN A 608 13.93 -5.08 -12.09
CA ASN A 608 12.56 -5.54 -11.91
C ASN A 608 12.49 -6.86 -11.13
N ASN A 609 11.28 -7.22 -10.70
CA ASN A 609 11.00 -8.46 -9.97
C ASN A 609 10.33 -9.50 -10.89
N TYR A 610 10.91 -9.77 -12.07
CA TYR A 610 10.39 -10.79 -12.99
C TYR A 610 10.87 -12.19 -12.61
N LEU A 611 10.32 -13.23 -13.26
CA LEU A 611 10.61 -14.65 -13.00
C LEU A 611 12.05 -15.00 -13.39
N ARG A 612 13.00 -14.59 -12.56
CA ARG A 612 14.44 -14.80 -12.69
C ARG A 612 14.90 -15.60 -11.48
N ALA A 613 15.85 -16.50 -11.71
CA ALA A 613 16.55 -17.18 -10.63
C ALA A 613 17.15 -16.16 -9.66
N VAL A 614 16.88 -16.31 -8.37
CA VAL A 614 17.41 -15.40 -7.34
C VAL A 614 18.75 -15.84 -6.75
N CYS A 615 19.31 -16.92 -7.30
CA CYS A 615 20.48 -17.63 -6.79
C CYS A 615 21.25 -18.29 -7.96
N GLN A 616 22.49 -18.70 -7.68
CA GLN A 616 23.17 -19.63 -8.57
C GLN A 616 22.41 -20.96 -8.57
N HIS A 617 22.09 -21.46 -9.76
CA HIS A 617 21.33 -22.68 -10.00
C HIS A 617 22.03 -23.63 -10.98
N THR A 618 23.22 -23.28 -11.44
CA THR A 618 24.01 -24.09 -12.37
C THR A 618 25.25 -24.65 -11.69
N THR A 619 25.59 -25.89 -12.01
CA THR A 619 26.86 -26.54 -11.63
C THR A 619 27.48 -27.11 -12.91
N ASN A 620 28.74 -26.76 -13.19
CA ASN A 620 29.43 -27.16 -14.42
C ASN A 620 28.65 -26.84 -15.72
N GLY A 621 27.98 -25.68 -15.75
CA GLY A 621 27.17 -25.24 -16.89
C GLY A 621 25.83 -25.97 -17.07
N GLN A 622 25.48 -26.91 -16.20
CA GLN A 622 24.20 -27.61 -16.21
C GLN A 622 23.25 -27.02 -15.19
N ASP A 623 22.00 -26.78 -15.60
CA ASP A 623 20.92 -26.35 -14.72
C ASP A 623 20.57 -27.46 -13.72
N GLN A 624 20.61 -27.12 -12.43
CA GLN A 624 20.24 -28.01 -11.34
C GLN A 624 18.75 -27.88 -10.98
N TYR A 625 18.08 -26.88 -11.55
CA TYR A 625 16.69 -26.52 -11.28
C TYR A 625 16.43 -26.14 -9.82
N HIS A 626 17.45 -25.86 -9.02
CA HIS A 626 17.32 -25.39 -7.64
C HIS A 626 18.50 -24.50 -7.28
N CYS A 627 18.41 -23.76 -6.17
CA CYS A 627 19.55 -22.99 -5.69
C CYS A 627 20.68 -23.90 -5.21
N VAL A 628 21.87 -23.73 -5.80
CA VAL A 628 23.12 -24.38 -5.35
C VAL A 628 23.98 -23.47 -4.48
N ALA A 629 23.69 -22.17 -4.46
CA ALA A 629 24.33 -21.17 -3.59
C ALA A 629 23.28 -20.28 -2.90
N GLN A 630 23.76 -19.39 -2.03
CA GLN A 630 22.89 -18.44 -1.33
C GLN A 630 22.11 -17.52 -2.32
N PRO A 631 20.82 -17.22 -2.05
CA PRO A 631 19.99 -16.36 -2.91
C PRO A 631 20.39 -14.87 -2.87
N HIS A 632 21.44 -14.50 -3.60
CA HIS A 632 22.02 -13.15 -3.59
C HIS A 632 21.14 -12.06 -4.23
N LEU A 633 20.14 -12.42 -5.05
CA LEU A 633 19.18 -11.46 -5.61
C LEU A 633 17.86 -11.41 -4.84
N LEU A 634 17.63 -12.27 -3.85
CA LEU A 634 16.38 -12.30 -3.11
C LEU A 634 16.26 -11.08 -2.19
N ASP A 635 15.08 -10.44 -2.18
CA ASP A 635 14.65 -9.57 -1.08
C ASP A 635 13.79 -10.41 -0.12
N PRO A 636 14.37 -10.97 0.97
CA PRO A 636 13.64 -11.87 1.84
C PRO A 636 12.58 -11.13 2.67
N VAL A 637 12.79 -9.84 2.98
CA VAL A 637 11.87 -9.04 3.80
C VAL A 637 10.57 -8.78 3.04
N LYS A 638 10.68 -8.24 1.82
CA LYS A 638 9.50 -7.93 1.00
C LYS A 638 8.79 -9.20 0.56
N THR A 639 9.54 -10.26 0.24
CA THR A 639 8.97 -11.57 -0.08
C THR A 639 8.21 -12.16 1.10
N ALA A 640 8.79 -12.19 2.31
CA ALA A 640 8.10 -12.70 3.48
C ALA A 640 6.85 -11.87 3.82
N TYR A 641 6.93 -10.55 3.72
CA TYR A 641 5.78 -9.68 3.97
C TYR A 641 4.65 -9.90 2.96
N PHE A 642 4.97 -10.07 1.68
CA PHE A 642 4.00 -10.42 0.65
C PHE A 642 3.29 -11.74 0.96
N LEU A 643 4.07 -12.80 1.26
CA LEU A 643 3.51 -14.11 1.58
C LEU A 643 2.63 -14.05 2.84
N ALA A 644 3.00 -13.25 3.84
CA ALA A 644 2.18 -13.04 5.03
C ALA A 644 0.81 -12.43 4.67
N LYS A 645 0.78 -11.44 3.76
CA LYS A 645 -0.48 -10.85 3.28
C LYS A 645 -1.33 -11.80 2.44
N ILE A 646 -0.70 -12.76 1.76
CA ILE A 646 -1.44 -13.85 1.12
C ILE A 646 -2.06 -14.78 2.17
N LEU A 647 -1.34 -15.10 3.26
CA LEU A 647 -1.86 -15.95 4.34
C LEU A 647 -2.95 -15.25 5.19
N GLU A 648 -2.98 -13.91 5.21
CA GLU A 648 -4.02 -13.12 5.92
C GLU A 648 -5.41 -13.21 5.27
N TYR A 649 -5.50 -13.39 3.95
CA TYR A 649 -6.80 -13.32 3.25
C TYR A 649 -7.01 -14.45 2.24
N GLY A 650 -5.95 -15.19 1.92
CA GLY A 650 -5.99 -16.31 1.00
C GLY A 650 -6.32 -17.60 1.74
N SER A 651 -7.30 -18.34 1.23
CA SER A 651 -7.46 -19.74 1.58
C SER A 651 -6.34 -20.54 0.92
N VAL A 652 -5.14 -20.45 1.49
CA VAL A 652 -3.92 -21.08 0.97
C VAL A 652 -3.92 -22.56 1.33
N ARG A 653 -3.74 -23.40 0.32
CA ARG A 653 -3.46 -24.83 0.50
C ARG A 653 -1.98 -25.04 0.79
N VAL A 654 -1.12 -24.48 -0.04
CA VAL A 654 0.35 -24.61 0.07
C VAL A 654 1.06 -23.55 -0.77
N ILE A 655 2.22 -23.10 -0.28
CA ILE A 655 3.16 -22.24 -1.00
C ILE A 655 4.51 -22.98 -1.07
N GLY A 656 4.94 -23.32 -2.28
CA GLY A 656 6.23 -23.91 -2.56
C GLY A 656 7.31 -22.89 -2.84
N VAL A 657 8.44 -22.99 -2.15
CA VAL A 657 9.65 -22.19 -2.40
C VAL A 657 10.89 -23.09 -2.43
N ASP A 658 11.98 -22.56 -2.99
CA ASP A 658 13.26 -23.28 -3.03
C ASP A 658 13.84 -23.53 -1.62
N GLY A 659 14.57 -24.63 -1.48
CA GLY A 659 15.22 -25.05 -0.23
C GLY A 659 16.14 -24.01 0.40
N LYS A 660 16.80 -23.16 -0.38
CA LYS A 660 17.65 -22.06 0.12
C LYS A 660 16.88 -20.78 0.42
N ILE A 661 15.65 -20.65 -0.06
CA ILE A 661 14.79 -19.48 0.14
C ILE A 661 13.93 -19.66 1.40
N GLY A 662 13.37 -20.85 1.60
CA GLY A 662 12.47 -21.16 2.72
C GLY A 662 12.98 -20.71 4.10
N PRO A 663 14.20 -21.08 4.51
CA PRO A 663 14.77 -20.67 5.80
C PRO A 663 14.94 -19.15 5.95
N LEU A 664 15.22 -18.44 4.85
CA LEU A 664 15.33 -16.97 4.86
C LEU A 664 13.96 -16.33 5.07
N ILE A 665 12.92 -16.86 4.43
CA ILE A 665 11.54 -16.40 4.63
C ILE A 665 11.07 -16.68 6.04
N GLU A 666 11.38 -17.86 6.62
CA GLU A 666 11.05 -18.20 8.00
C GLU A 666 11.68 -17.21 9.00
N ALA A 667 12.96 -16.89 8.80
CA ALA A 667 13.66 -15.91 9.64
C ALA A 667 13.00 -14.52 9.55
N GLU A 668 12.62 -14.09 8.35
CA GLU A 668 11.96 -12.79 8.16
C GLU A 668 10.52 -12.76 8.69
N MET A 669 9.74 -13.84 8.55
CA MET A 669 8.41 -13.96 9.17
C MET A 669 8.47 -13.74 10.69
N THR A 670 9.49 -14.30 11.34
CA THR A 670 9.70 -14.11 12.78
C THR A 670 10.00 -12.64 13.10
N LYS A 671 10.86 -11.98 12.33
CA LYS A 671 11.18 -10.54 12.51
C LYS A 671 9.97 -9.64 12.23
N LEU A 672 9.16 -9.95 11.22
CA LEU A 672 7.94 -9.22 10.91
C LEU A 672 6.95 -9.31 12.08
N HIS A 673 6.81 -10.47 12.71
CA HIS A 673 5.97 -10.63 13.88
C HIS A 673 6.49 -9.82 15.08
N GLN A 674 7.80 -9.86 15.34
CA GLN A 674 8.44 -9.07 16.41
C GLN A 674 8.26 -7.55 16.21
N LYS A 675 8.27 -7.09 14.96
CA LYS A 675 7.98 -5.68 14.60
C LYS A 675 6.50 -5.32 14.65
N GLY A 676 5.63 -6.28 14.98
CA GLY A 676 4.19 -6.11 14.97
C GLY A 676 3.62 -5.90 13.57
N LEU A 677 4.31 -6.27 12.50
CA LEU A 677 3.83 -6.13 11.12
C LEU A 677 2.91 -7.28 10.67
N ILE A 678 2.97 -8.41 11.36
CA ILE A 678 2.08 -9.55 11.15
C ILE A 678 1.58 -10.09 12.48
N HIS A 679 0.34 -10.56 12.50
CA HIS A 679 -0.24 -11.16 13.70
C HIS A 679 0.36 -12.55 13.96
N LYS A 680 0.34 -13.00 15.22
CA LYS A 680 0.86 -14.31 15.63
C LYS A 680 0.18 -15.47 14.87
N SER A 681 -1.11 -15.36 14.59
CA SER A 681 -1.84 -16.39 13.83
C SER A 681 -1.28 -16.64 12.44
N ILE A 682 -0.70 -15.63 11.79
CA ILE A 682 -0.04 -15.78 10.48
C ILE A 682 1.29 -16.51 10.61
N LEU A 683 2.07 -16.18 11.64
CA LEU A 683 3.31 -16.91 11.94
C LEU A 683 3.02 -18.38 12.29
N ASP A 684 1.95 -18.64 13.03
CA ASP A 684 1.55 -20.01 13.39
C ASP A 684 1.04 -20.79 12.16
N GLN A 685 0.27 -20.17 11.26
CA GLN A 685 -0.09 -20.77 9.96
C GLN A 685 1.15 -21.12 9.13
N PHE A 686 2.10 -20.20 9.02
CA PHE A 686 3.37 -20.44 8.35
C PHE A 686 4.10 -21.66 8.93
N LYS A 687 4.25 -21.72 10.26
CA LYS A 687 4.92 -22.82 10.97
C LYS A 687 4.20 -24.16 10.86
N ASN A 688 2.89 -24.15 10.60
CA ASN A 688 2.10 -25.34 10.35
C ASN A 688 2.22 -25.87 8.89
N GLY A 689 3.11 -25.29 8.08
CA GLY A 689 3.47 -25.81 6.76
C GLY A 689 2.71 -25.18 5.60
N SER A 690 2.04 -24.04 5.78
CA SER A 690 1.44 -23.30 4.67
C SER A 690 2.48 -22.83 3.66
N VAL A 691 3.73 -22.63 4.08
CA VAL A 691 4.90 -22.46 3.21
C VAL A 691 5.82 -23.65 3.40
N THR A 692 6.26 -24.27 2.31
CA THR A 692 7.02 -25.52 2.31
C THR A 692 8.20 -25.43 1.35
N TRP A 693 9.27 -26.15 1.71
CA TRP A 693 10.49 -26.28 0.91
C TRP A 693 11.19 -27.60 1.21
N GLU A 694 12.17 -27.93 0.39
CA GLU A 694 13.06 -29.08 0.57
C GLU A 694 14.51 -28.61 0.43
N GLU A 695 15.30 -28.63 1.51
CA GLU A 695 16.76 -28.34 1.44
C GLU A 695 17.56 -29.48 0.78
N THR A 696 16.98 -30.68 0.82
CA THR A 696 17.46 -31.90 0.18
C THR A 696 16.27 -32.56 -0.50
N ASP A 697 16.46 -33.22 -1.63
CA ASP A 697 15.39 -33.91 -2.33
C ASP A 697 14.79 -35.06 -1.48
N LYS A 698 13.61 -34.83 -0.90
CA LYS A 698 12.84 -35.85 -0.15
C LYS A 698 11.68 -36.38 -1.00
N GLY A 699 11.65 -36.07 -2.30
CA GLY A 699 10.60 -36.51 -3.23
C GLY A 699 9.23 -35.87 -3.01
N ARG A 700 9.14 -34.73 -2.30
CA ARG A 700 7.86 -34.03 -2.08
C ARG A 700 7.51 -33.03 -3.19
N GLY A 701 8.43 -32.81 -4.12
CA GLY A 701 8.22 -31.99 -5.31
C GLY A 701 8.56 -30.51 -5.13
N TRP A 702 9.12 -30.10 -3.99
CA TRP A 702 9.51 -28.72 -3.69
C TRP A 702 11.01 -28.46 -3.89
N PHE A 703 11.81 -29.52 -4.02
CA PHE A 703 13.27 -29.39 -4.19
C PHE A 703 13.67 -28.70 -5.50
N ARG A 704 12.92 -28.89 -6.60
CA ARG A 704 13.25 -28.37 -7.94
C ARG A 704 12.24 -27.34 -8.43
N PHE A 705 12.65 -26.54 -9.40
CA PHE A 705 11.93 -25.53 -10.16
C PHE A 705 11.51 -24.25 -9.41
N HIS A 706 11.61 -24.19 -8.07
CA HIS A 706 11.17 -23.02 -7.27
C HIS A 706 12.24 -21.94 -7.03
N HIS A 707 13.38 -22.00 -7.71
CA HIS A 707 14.50 -21.06 -7.50
C HIS A 707 14.30 -19.70 -8.20
N HIS A 708 13.33 -19.58 -9.10
CA HIS A 708 12.98 -18.35 -9.83
C HIS A 708 11.53 -17.88 -9.60
N HIS A 709 10.72 -18.67 -8.90
CA HIS A 709 9.35 -18.35 -8.55
C HIS A 709 8.90 -19.07 -7.28
N ALA A 710 7.93 -18.50 -6.58
CA ALA A 710 7.11 -19.21 -5.60
C ALA A 710 5.87 -19.77 -6.30
N HIS A 711 5.51 -21.01 -5.97
CA HIS A 711 4.28 -21.64 -6.44
C HIS A 711 3.22 -21.53 -5.34
N ILE A 712 2.09 -20.87 -5.61
CA ILE A 712 1.00 -20.70 -4.65
C ILE A 712 -0.21 -21.48 -5.11
N SER A 713 -0.74 -22.32 -4.22
CA SER A 713 -1.97 -23.09 -4.43
C SER A 713 -3.03 -22.70 -3.40
N PHE A 714 -4.24 -22.40 -3.88
CA PHE A 714 -5.40 -22.00 -3.07
C PHE A 714 -6.44 -23.15 -3.00
N ASN A 715 -7.21 -23.23 -1.91
CA ASN A 715 -8.25 -24.25 -1.69
C ASN A 715 -9.49 -24.07 -2.58
#